data_AF-A0A959J6J7-F1
#
_entry.id   AF-A0A959J6J7-F1
#
_cell.length_a   1.000
_cell.length_b   1.000
_cell.length_c   1.000
_cell.angle_alpha   90.00
_cell.angle_beta   90.00
_cell.angle_gamma   90.00
#
_symmetry.space_group_name_H-M   'P 1'
#
loop_
_entity.id
_entity.type
_entity.pdbx_description
1 polymer ?
#
loop_
_entity_poly.entity_id
_entity_poly.type
_entity_poly.pdbx_seq_one_letter_code
_entity_poly.pdbx_strand_id
1 'polypeptide(L)'
;MQQELQKTTPKLYKFKDLKVYTSTEWLADNRKKYRQVFDRYETAYVYAELSFYNKLFDQEDWDINVQMHCFDAQNKKKVCELSFDRKVNKYDSVVYIREGWGNKTEGSFWKRGTYYWKAWINEEKVATKFFYIEDAGEISDEEDNPYVDIQGVKLYEGPYDDVNADDRVYMKSFSSEETRYVYVELNLKNLYTINPWHCELFIKFYNGSKELKGQLVRLQSVEKDAEEIHITAGWGSDVKESWRIDHYTAEIIFMDRLLATVPFRVGEEFEEGIAGVILPQQQAPVILTPDLLEDRMTFEEVMSRMDNLIGLKEIKNQVRNHAKYIKFLQLRKQRGFEEKENINVHSVFIGNPGTGKTTVASMMGKLYKKMGLLTKGHVHEVDRVDLVGEYIGQTAPKVKEAIEKARGGVLFIDEAYSLARSREDNKDFGREVIEILVKEMSDGKGDMAVIVAGYPREMKLFLDTNPGLKSRFKLFFEFSDYLPQELSQIAEYACKEKDVVLTLAAKKKIDKMIVRAYRSRGRSFGNARFVYDLIEKSKINLGLRIMAMESHHDLEKAELATIQLQDVDKIEIEERFELPDIPIDEALLTEALAELNSLIGMEKVKIQINEMVSLVRYYRQTEKDVLNKFFLHTVFIGNPGTGKTTVARILTKIYKALGVLERGHMIETDRQGLVAGYVGQTAIKTAEKIEESMGGVLFIDEAYSLMEGMSGGRGGFGDEAIQTLLKRMEDHRGQFFVFVAGYPDNMEAFLKANPGLNSRFDKTLRFDDYSPQDLYQIGMHMLTEEKLIADSNAEKHLENYFAFLHNYRDKYFGNARTVRNVIQEVIKAHNLRLAAMDPEERAKIPADIITIEDASTLKTDKSDFVFNKKTMGFGKG
;
A
#
# COMPACT_ATOMS: atom_id res chain seq x y z
N MET A 1 -59.45 -67.82 -10.14
CA MET A 1 -58.29 -67.32 -9.38
C MET A 1 -58.52 -65.83 -9.16
N GLN A 2 -58.96 -65.43 -7.96
CA GLN A 2 -59.39 -64.06 -7.69
C GLN A 2 -58.16 -63.16 -7.48
N GLN A 3 -58.09 -62.03 -8.19
CA GLN A 3 -57.37 -60.86 -7.71
C GLN A 3 -58.33 -60.05 -6.86
N GLU A 4 -58.00 -59.85 -5.59
CA GLU A 4 -58.77 -58.98 -4.71
C GLU A 4 -58.61 -57.53 -5.17
N LEU A 5 -59.66 -56.96 -5.76
CA LEU A 5 -59.79 -55.50 -5.79
C LEU A 5 -60.01 -55.03 -4.35
N GLN A 6 -58.93 -54.60 -3.70
CA GLN A 6 -59.06 -53.74 -2.52
C GLN A 6 -59.80 -52.47 -2.94
N LYS A 7 -61.09 -52.39 -2.58
CA LYS A 7 -61.88 -51.17 -2.64
C LYS A 7 -61.22 -50.15 -1.72
N THR A 8 -60.40 -49.26 -2.27
CA THR A 8 -59.87 -48.12 -1.52
C THR A 8 -61.02 -47.22 -1.09
N THR A 9 -61.37 -47.28 0.20
CA THR A 9 -62.36 -46.41 0.82
C THR A 9 -62.01 -44.94 0.51
N PRO A 10 -62.97 -44.10 0.08
CA PRO A 10 -62.67 -42.71 -0.26
C PRO A 10 -62.11 -41.97 0.97
N LYS A 11 -60.88 -41.45 0.86
CA LYS A 11 -60.25 -40.69 1.96
C LYS A 11 -61.06 -39.45 2.29
N LEU A 12 -61.59 -39.37 3.50
CA LEU A 12 -62.45 -38.28 3.99
C LEU A 12 -61.71 -36.93 4.20
N TYR A 13 -60.38 -36.93 4.04
CA TYR A 13 -59.52 -35.77 4.19
C TYR A 13 -58.60 -35.54 2.97
N LYS A 14 -57.99 -34.36 2.90
CA LYS A 14 -56.81 -34.05 2.08
C LYS A 14 -55.77 -33.36 2.95
N PHE A 15 -54.58 -33.95 3.09
CA PHE A 15 -53.47 -33.34 3.85
C PHE A 15 -53.18 -31.91 3.37
N LYS A 16 -52.90 -31.01 4.32
CA LYS A 16 -52.60 -29.60 4.07
C LYS A 16 -51.16 -29.28 4.44
N ASP A 17 -50.77 -29.47 5.71
CA ASP A 17 -49.42 -29.17 6.20
C ASP A 17 -49.10 -29.87 7.54
N LEU A 18 -47.82 -30.01 7.87
CA LEU A 18 -47.29 -30.40 9.18
C LEU A 18 -46.20 -29.40 9.60
N LYS A 19 -46.53 -28.50 10.53
CA LYS A 19 -45.64 -27.44 11.03
C LYS A 19 -45.15 -27.73 12.45
N VAL A 20 -44.08 -27.04 12.87
CA VAL A 20 -43.50 -27.14 14.21
C VAL A 20 -43.30 -25.76 14.84
N TYR A 21 -43.42 -25.66 16.17
CA TYR A 21 -43.31 -24.43 16.97
C TYR A 21 -43.07 -24.75 18.46
N THR A 22 -42.67 -23.78 19.29
CA THR A 22 -42.37 -24.00 20.73
C THR A 22 -43.39 -23.42 21.71
N SER A 23 -43.96 -22.24 21.46
CA SER A 23 -44.88 -21.58 22.42
C SER A 23 -46.36 -21.90 22.19
N THR A 24 -47.08 -22.20 23.29
CA THR A 24 -48.55 -22.28 23.35
C THR A 24 -49.23 -20.97 23.72
N GLU A 25 -48.49 -19.90 23.95
CA GLU A 25 -49.06 -18.63 24.38
C GLU A 25 -50.00 -18.05 23.31
N TRP A 26 -51.19 -17.67 23.76
CA TRP A 26 -52.12 -16.86 22.98
C TRP A 26 -51.62 -15.41 22.99
N LEU A 27 -50.59 -15.14 22.18
CA LEU A 27 -50.08 -13.80 21.93
C LEU A 27 -51.18 -12.91 21.34
N ALA A 28 -51.18 -11.62 21.69
CA ALA A 28 -52.27 -10.68 21.43
C ALA A 28 -52.69 -10.57 19.94
N ASP A 29 -51.78 -10.85 19.00
CA ASP A 29 -52.02 -10.82 17.55
C ASP A 29 -52.45 -12.18 16.95
N ASN A 30 -52.71 -13.19 17.77
CA ASN A 30 -53.32 -14.47 17.38
C ASN A 30 -52.52 -15.28 16.33
N ARG A 31 -51.19 -15.07 16.24
CA ARG A 31 -50.28 -15.71 15.26
C ARG A 31 -49.19 -16.54 15.93
N LYS A 32 -49.13 -17.83 15.58
CA LYS A 32 -48.05 -18.74 15.99
C LYS A 32 -46.76 -18.45 15.20
N LYS A 33 -45.61 -18.45 15.88
CA LYS A 33 -44.29 -18.42 15.26
C LYS A 33 -43.85 -19.87 14.94
N TYR A 34 -43.95 -20.27 13.68
CA TYR A 34 -43.48 -21.58 13.23
C TYR A 34 -42.03 -21.47 12.76
N ARG A 35 -41.13 -22.27 13.34
CA ARG A 35 -39.72 -22.38 12.98
C ARG A 35 -39.24 -23.82 13.09
N GLN A 36 -38.20 -24.19 12.37
CA GLN A 36 -37.56 -25.50 12.39
C GLN A 36 -36.29 -25.53 13.24
N VAL A 37 -35.65 -24.40 13.52
CA VAL A 37 -34.45 -24.31 14.37
C VAL A 37 -34.79 -23.64 15.69
N PHE A 38 -34.39 -24.29 16.79
CA PHE A 38 -34.62 -23.83 18.14
C PHE A 38 -33.33 -23.87 18.97
N ASP A 39 -33.13 -22.86 19.82
CA ASP A 39 -32.10 -22.91 20.84
C ASP A 39 -32.54 -23.83 21.98
N ARG A 40 -31.62 -24.66 22.47
CA ARG A 40 -31.87 -25.59 23.58
C ARG A 40 -32.38 -24.90 24.85
N TYR A 41 -31.74 -23.81 25.27
CA TYR A 41 -32.00 -23.11 26.53
C TYR A 41 -33.26 -22.24 26.48
N GLU A 42 -33.76 -21.90 25.28
CA GLU A 42 -35.10 -21.32 25.08
C GLU A 42 -36.22 -22.38 24.92
N THR A 43 -35.89 -23.68 24.87
CA THR A 43 -36.85 -24.73 24.47
C THR A 43 -37.33 -25.59 25.64
N ALA A 44 -38.56 -25.33 26.09
CA ALA A 44 -39.31 -26.20 26.99
C ALA A 44 -40.02 -27.36 26.24
N TYR A 45 -40.89 -27.01 25.29
CA TYR A 45 -41.71 -27.94 24.51
C TYR A 45 -41.55 -27.69 23.01
N VAL A 46 -41.55 -28.75 22.20
CA VAL A 46 -41.71 -28.65 20.74
C VAL A 46 -43.05 -29.26 20.36
N TYR A 47 -43.90 -28.45 19.75
CA TYR A 47 -45.20 -28.82 19.22
C TYR A 47 -45.13 -29.09 17.73
N ALA A 48 -46.03 -29.96 17.27
CA ALA A 48 -46.34 -30.18 15.87
C ALA A 48 -47.83 -29.89 15.63
N GLU A 49 -48.12 -29.09 14.60
CA GLU A 49 -49.47 -28.84 14.10
C GLU A 49 -49.69 -29.60 12.79
N LEU A 50 -50.52 -30.64 12.83
CA LEU A 50 -51.03 -31.32 11.64
C LEU A 50 -52.30 -30.60 11.18
N SER A 51 -52.38 -30.30 9.89
CA SER A 51 -53.59 -29.73 9.28
C SER A 51 -54.02 -30.48 8.02
N PHE A 52 -55.32 -30.57 7.82
CA PHE A 52 -55.92 -31.18 6.62
C PHE A 52 -57.29 -30.56 6.31
N TYR A 53 -57.67 -30.59 5.04
CA TYR A 53 -59.00 -30.20 4.57
C TYR A 53 -59.98 -31.34 4.82
N ASN A 54 -61.16 -31.00 5.36
CA ASN A 54 -62.29 -31.92 5.50
C ASN A 54 -63.03 -32.04 4.16
N LYS A 55 -63.18 -33.25 3.61
CA LYS A 55 -63.96 -33.46 2.37
C LYS A 55 -65.46 -33.65 2.60
N LEU A 56 -65.86 -33.91 3.84
CA LEU A 56 -67.27 -33.96 4.27
C LEU A 56 -67.72 -32.63 4.88
N PHE A 57 -67.03 -31.53 4.53
CA PHE A 57 -67.44 -30.18 4.90
C PHE A 57 -68.89 -29.91 4.43
N ASP A 58 -69.68 -29.29 5.31
CA ASP A 58 -71.13 -29.08 5.23
C ASP A 58 -72.02 -30.34 5.05
N GLN A 59 -71.44 -31.55 5.06
CA GLN A 59 -72.18 -32.82 4.90
C GLN A 59 -72.47 -33.49 6.26
N GLU A 60 -71.47 -34.14 6.85
CA GLU A 60 -71.63 -34.94 8.08
C GLU A 60 -70.38 -34.93 8.96
N ASP A 61 -70.58 -35.14 10.26
CA ASP A 61 -69.48 -35.32 11.20
C ASP A 61 -68.90 -36.72 11.06
N TRP A 62 -67.59 -36.87 11.27
CA TRP A 62 -66.91 -38.18 11.19
C TRP A 62 -65.74 -38.25 12.17
N ASP A 63 -65.36 -39.47 12.58
CA ASP A 63 -64.26 -39.69 13.53
C ASP A 63 -62.94 -40.01 12.81
N ILE A 64 -61.84 -39.47 13.32
CA ILE A 64 -60.48 -39.64 12.77
C ILE A 64 -59.53 -40.15 13.85
N ASN A 65 -58.77 -41.19 13.55
CA ASN A 65 -57.64 -41.61 14.38
C ASN A 65 -56.36 -40.93 13.87
N VAL A 66 -55.62 -40.28 14.77
CA VAL A 66 -54.35 -39.63 14.42
C VAL A 66 -53.25 -40.08 15.36
N GLN A 67 -52.10 -40.37 14.78
CA GLN A 67 -50.87 -40.75 15.49
C GLN A 67 -49.77 -39.77 15.14
N MET A 68 -49.06 -39.25 16.15
CA MET A 68 -47.96 -38.32 16.02
C MET A 68 -46.77 -38.83 16.84
N HIS A 69 -45.69 -39.21 16.16
CA HIS A 69 -44.50 -39.76 16.80
C HIS A 69 -43.31 -38.82 16.55
N CYS A 70 -42.60 -38.47 17.62
CA CYS A 70 -41.35 -37.73 17.53
C CYS A 70 -40.16 -38.70 17.64
N PHE A 71 -39.10 -38.45 16.87
CA PHE A 71 -37.89 -39.25 16.86
C PHE A 71 -36.64 -38.38 16.88
N ASP A 72 -35.61 -38.88 17.55
CA ASP A 72 -34.21 -38.47 17.40
C ASP A 72 -33.65 -39.16 16.15
N ALA A 73 -33.14 -38.37 15.20
CA ALA A 73 -32.65 -38.88 13.92
C ALA A 73 -31.27 -39.57 14.04
N GLN A 74 -30.42 -39.12 14.96
CA GLN A 74 -29.07 -39.66 15.15
C GLN A 74 -29.11 -41.01 15.86
N ASN A 75 -29.80 -41.06 17.01
CA ASN A 75 -29.93 -42.29 17.80
C ASN A 75 -31.02 -43.23 17.29
N LYS A 76 -31.79 -42.82 16.26
CA LYS A 76 -33.00 -43.49 15.73
C LYS A 76 -34.02 -43.83 16.82
N LYS A 77 -33.98 -43.11 17.95
CA LYS A 77 -34.78 -43.36 19.15
C LYS A 77 -36.14 -42.68 19.02
N LYS A 78 -37.22 -43.41 19.28
CA LYS A 78 -38.55 -42.81 19.46
C LYS A 78 -38.54 -41.97 20.75
N VAL A 79 -38.81 -40.67 20.63
CA VAL A 79 -38.82 -39.70 21.74
C VAL A 79 -40.19 -39.70 22.42
N CYS A 80 -41.26 -39.71 21.62
CA CYS A 80 -42.63 -39.82 22.12
C CYS A 80 -43.58 -40.43 21.07
N GLU A 81 -44.75 -40.83 21.56
CA GLU A 81 -45.83 -41.46 20.79
C GLU A 81 -47.16 -40.93 21.33
N LEU A 82 -47.90 -40.19 20.51
CA LEU A 82 -49.16 -39.57 20.85
C LEU A 82 -50.22 -40.09 19.88
N SER A 83 -51.25 -40.76 20.39
CA SER A 83 -52.36 -41.30 19.60
C SER A 83 -53.67 -40.91 20.25
N PHE A 84 -54.61 -40.45 19.44
CA PHE A 84 -55.91 -39.96 19.90
C PHE A 84 -56.93 -40.04 18.76
N ASP A 85 -58.16 -40.34 19.15
CA ASP A 85 -59.33 -40.27 18.29
C ASP A 85 -59.98 -38.89 18.45
N ARG A 86 -60.41 -38.30 17.34
CA ARG A 86 -61.05 -36.99 17.33
C ARG A 86 -62.28 -37.00 16.43
N LYS A 87 -63.37 -36.39 16.91
CA LYS A 87 -64.51 -36.09 16.06
C LYS A 87 -64.24 -34.84 15.21
N VAL A 88 -64.34 -34.97 13.90
CA VAL A 88 -64.30 -33.88 12.92
C VAL A 88 -65.73 -33.35 12.73
N ASN A 89 -65.92 -32.05 12.96
CA ASN A 89 -67.20 -31.39 12.74
C ASN A 89 -67.37 -31.08 11.24
N LYS A 90 -68.58 -31.28 10.70
CA LYS A 90 -68.87 -30.91 9.30
C LYS A 90 -68.66 -29.43 8.99
N TYR A 91 -68.73 -28.54 9.97
CA TYR A 91 -68.48 -27.10 9.79
C TYR A 91 -66.99 -26.71 9.85
N ASP A 92 -66.08 -27.64 10.15
CA ASP A 92 -64.64 -27.41 10.07
C ASP A 92 -64.13 -27.71 8.65
N SER A 93 -63.92 -26.68 7.83
CA SER A 93 -63.35 -26.85 6.47
C SER A 93 -61.86 -27.24 6.49
N VAL A 94 -61.13 -26.83 7.53
CA VAL A 94 -59.75 -27.24 7.83
C VAL A 94 -59.66 -27.63 9.29
N VAL A 95 -59.25 -28.88 9.55
CA VAL A 95 -59.02 -29.39 10.89
C VAL A 95 -57.56 -29.14 11.27
N TYR A 96 -57.34 -28.71 12.52
CA TYR A 96 -56.01 -28.49 13.10
C TYR A 96 -55.84 -29.36 14.35
N ILE A 97 -54.86 -30.25 14.32
CA ILE A 97 -54.45 -31.13 15.41
C ILE A 97 -53.08 -30.66 15.91
N ARG A 98 -52.92 -30.54 17.22
CA ARG A 98 -51.85 -29.76 17.86
C ARG A 98 -51.34 -30.51 19.08
N GLU A 99 -50.22 -31.17 18.92
CA GLU A 99 -49.62 -31.98 19.98
C GLU A 99 -48.18 -31.55 20.23
N GLY A 100 -47.67 -31.72 21.44
CA GLY A 100 -46.30 -31.33 21.77
C GLY A 100 -45.68 -32.15 22.86
N TRP A 101 -44.36 -32.09 22.92
CA TRP A 101 -43.55 -32.87 23.84
C TRP A 101 -42.38 -32.07 24.39
N GLY A 102 -41.98 -32.36 25.62
CA GLY A 102 -40.95 -31.60 26.33
C GLY A 102 -41.17 -31.59 27.83
N ASN A 103 -40.63 -30.57 28.49
CA ASN A 103 -40.73 -30.37 29.93
C ASN A 103 -40.96 -28.89 30.26
N LYS A 104 -41.55 -28.59 31.42
CA LYS A 104 -41.81 -27.22 31.86
C LYS A 104 -40.55 -26.37 32.08
N THR A 105 -39.42 -27.01 32.36
CA THR A 105 -38.12 -26.34 32.49
C THR A 105 -37.37 -26.36 31.16
N GLU A 106 -37.05 -25.19 30.63
CA GLU A 106 -36.28 -25.00 29.39
C GLU A 106 -34.86 -25.60 29.52
N GLY A 107 -34.20 -25.94 28.40
CA GLY A 107 -32.86 -26.55 28.38
C GLY A 107 -32.73 -27.98 28.95
N SER A 108 -33.75 -28.44 29.70
CA SER A 108 -33.70 -29.67 30.49
C SER A 108 -33.90 -30.94 29.66
N PHE A 109 -34.94 -30.99 28.83
CA PHE A 109 -35.33 -32.19 28.07
C PHE A 109 -34.62 -32.28 26.73
N TRP A 110 -34.86 -31.32 25.84
CA TRP A 110 -34.29 -31.30 24.51
C TRP A 110 -32.76 -31.10 24.57
N LYS A 111 -32.02 -31.90 23.79
CA LYS A 111 -30.55 -31.81 23.65
C LYS A 111 -30.21 -31.53 22.20
N ARG A 112 -29.03 -30.95 21.95
CA ARG A 112 -28.57 -30.66 20.59
C ARG A 112 -28.70 -31.87 19.68
N GLY A 113 -29.25 -31.68 18.49
CA GLY A 113 -29.43 -32.73 17.51
C GLY A 113 -30.57 -32.50 16.53
N THR A 114 -30.67 -33.40 15.56
CA THR A 114 -31.73 -33.42 14.54
C THR A 114 -32.87 -34.33 14.99
N TYR A 115 -34.08 -33.82 14.96
CA TYR A 115 -35.30 -34.53 15.32
C TYR A 115 -36.33 -34.45 14.19
N TYR A 116 -37.34 -35.29 14.22
CA TYR A 116 -38.48 -35.15 13.32
C TYR A 116 -39.77 -35.68 13.92
N TRP A 117 -40.87 -35.02 13.55
CA TRP A 117 -42.22 -35.52 13.74
C TRP A 117 -42.66 -36.32 12.50
N LYS A 118 -43.28 -37.47 12.72
CA LYS A 118 -44.08 -38.20 11.72
C LYS A 118 -45.54 -38.18 12.16
N ALA A 119 -46.43 -37.96 11.21
CA ALA A 119 -47.87 -37.98 11.43
C ALA A 119 -48.53 -39.05 10.55
N TRP A 120 -49.49 -39.77 11.13
CA TRP A 120 -50.38 -40.71 10.45
C TRP A 120 -51.83 -40.32 10.69
N ILE A 121 -52.68 -40.59 9.70
CA ILE A 121 -54.13 -40.47 9.79
C ILE A 121 -54.71 -41.82 9.37
N ASN A 122 -55.53 -42.44 10.23
CA ASN A 122 -56.12 -43.75 10.00
C ASN A 122 -55.08 -44.78 9.50
N GLU A 123 -53.99 -44.94 10.26
CA GLU A 123 -52.82 -45.79 9.98
C GLU A 123 -51.98 -45.43 8.73
N GLU A 124 -52.41 -44.49 7.88
CA GLU A 124 -51.64 -44.02 6.74
C GLU A 124 -50.70 -42.86 7.12
N LYS A 125 -49.41 -42.99 6.80
CA LYS A 125 -48.41 -41.94 7.03
C LYS A 125 -48.66 -40.75 6.09
N VAL A 126 -49.02 -39.59 6.64
CA VAL A 126 -49.33 -38.39 5.84
C VAL A 126 -48.16 -37.41 5.70
N ALA A 127 -47.25 -37.32 6.69
CA ALA A 127 -46.19 -36.32 6.67
C ALA A 127 -44.94 -36.69 7.49
N THR A 128 -43.86 -35.94 7.27
CA THR A 128 -42.66 -35.92 8.13
C THR A 128 -42.10 -34.50 8.14
N LYS A 129 -41.83 -33.93 9.32
CA LYS A 129 -41.27 -32.59 9.48
C LYS A 129 -40.06 -32.63 10.41
N PHE A 130 -38.90 -32.25 9.88
CA PHE A 130 -37.65 -32.17 10.63
C PHE A 130 -37.55 -30.85 11.40
N PHE A 131 -36.89 -30.90 12.56
CA PHE A 131 -36.49 -29.74 13.34
C PHE A 131 -35.13 -30.00 14.01
N TYR A 132 -34.49 -28.92 14.41
CA TYR A 132 -33.12 -28.89 14.90
C TYR A 132 -33.11 -28.19 16.25
N ILE A 133 -32.49 -28.83 17.23
CA ILE A 133 -32.15 -28.21 18.51
C ILE A 133 -30.66 -27.90 18.42
N GLU A 134 -30.29 -26.62 18.52
CA GLU A 134 -28.90 -26.18 18.59
C GLU A 134 -28.55 -25.75 20.02
N ASP A 135 -27.25 -25.63 20.32
CA ASP A 135 -26.74 -25.48 21.69
C ASP A 135 -25.42 -24.71 21.69
N ALA A 136 -25.50 -23.38 21.81
CA ALA A 136 -24.37 -22.47 21.92
C ALA A 136 -23.91 -22.22 23.38
N GLY A 137 -24.57 -22.85 24.37
CA GLY A 137 -24.36 -22.61 25.80
C GLY A 137 -25.41 -21.70 26.44
N GLU A 138 -25.33 -21.51 27.77
CA GLU A 138 -26.21 -20.60 28.51
C GLU A 138 -25.85 -19.14 28.19
N ILE A 139 -26.83 -18.36 27.76
CA ILE A 139 -26.71 -16.93 27.46
C ILE A 139 -26.96 -16.13 28.75
N SER A 140 -26.12 -15.15 29.08
CA SER A 140 -26.26 -14.33 30.30
C SER A 140 -27.27 -13.18 30.18
N ASP A 141 -27.47 -12.65 28.97
CA ASP A 141 -28.31 -11.50 28.68
C ASP A 141 -29.29 -11.81 27.54
N GLU A 142 -30.57 -11.47 27.70
CA GLU A 142 -31.63 -11.79 26.72
C GLU A 142 -31.46 -11.10 25.35
N GLU A 143 -30.66 -10.03 25.27
CA GLU A 143 -30.40 -9.32 24.00
C GLU A 143 -29.30 -9.97 23.14
N ASP A 144 -28.35 -10.71 23.73
CA ASP A 144 -27.20 -11.24 23.00
C ASP A 144 -27.55 -12.51 22.20
N ASN A 145 -27.17 -12.53 20.92
CA ASN A 145 -27.30 -13.69 20.04
C ASN A 145 -25.97 -14.45 19.97
N PRO A 146 -25.86 -15.69 20.51
CA PRO A 146 -24.59 -16.42 20.54
C PRO A 146 -24.26 -17.13 19.22
N TYR A 147 -25.14 -17.09 18.21
CA TYR A 147 -24.96 -17.82 16.95
C TYR A 147 -24.40 -16.94 15.83
N VAL A 148 -24.96 -15.74 15.62
CA VAL A 148 -24.62 -14.89 14.47
C VAL A 148 -24.64 -13.40 14.78
N ASP A 149 -23.70 -12.67 14.17
CA ASP A 149 -23.69 -11.21 14.14
C ASP A 149 -23.76 -10.70 12.68
N ILE A 150 -24.70 -9.79 12.38
CA ILE A 150 -24.85 -9.24 11.02
C ILE A 150 -23.64 -8.36 10.68
N GLN A 151 -22.81 -8.80 9.74
CA GLN A 151 -21.66 -8.03 9.26
C GLN A 151 -22.03 -7.10 8.10
N GLY A 152 -22.89 -7.55 7.19
CA GLY A 152 -23.26 -6.76 6.02
C GLY A 152 -24.66 -7.09 5.55
N VAL A 153 -25.37 -6.07 5.09
CA VAL A 153 -26.61 -6.23 4.33
C VAL A 153 -26.56 -5.33 3.10
N LYS A 154 -26.89 -5.88 1.94
CA LYS A 154 -27.04 -5.13 0.69
C LYS A 154 -28.34 -5.53 0.01
N LEU A 155 -28.88 -4.64 -0.81
CA LEU A 155 -30.05 -4.92 -1.64
C LEU A 155 -29.68 -4.82 -3.12
N TYR A 156 -30.29 -5.66 -3.95
CA TYR A 156 -30.15 -5.64 -5.42
C TYR A 156 -31.46 -6.07 -6.09
N GLU A 157 -31.65 -5.69 -7.36
CA GLU A 157 -32.74 -6.17 -8.21
C GLU A 157 -32.32 -7.48 -8.88
N GLY A 158 -33.28 -8.37 -9.14
CA GLY A 158 -33.01 -9.55 -9.95
C GLY A 158 -34.25 -10.22 -10.53
N PRO A 159 -34.05 -11.20 -11.44
CA PRO A 159 -35.12 -12.06 -11.93
C PRO A 159 -35.55 -13.09 -10.85
N TYR A 160 -36.39 -14.06 -11.25
CA TYR A 160 -36.85 -15.14 -10.35
C TYR A 160 -35.70 -15.97 -9.77
N ASP A 161 -34.66 -16.20 -10.56
CA ASP A 161 -33.43 -16.85 -10.14
C ASP A 161 -32.43 -15.82 -9.59
N ASP A 162 -31.58 -16.24 -8.65
CA ASP A 162 -30.59 -15.36 -8.02
C ASP A 162 -29.50 -14.94 -9.04
N VAL A 163 -29.07 -13.67 -8.97
CA VAL A 163 -28.03 -13.09 -9.81
C VAL A 163 -26.65 -13.54 -9.31
N ASN A 164 -25.72 -13.89 -10.19
CA ASN A 164 -24.34 -14.20 -9.79
C ASN A 164 -23.70 -13.03 -9.03
N ALA A 165 -22.85 -13.32 -8.04
CA ALA A 165 -22.28 -12.28 -7.17
C ALA A 165 -21.55 -11.17 -7.94
N ASP A 166 -20.84 -11.50 -9.01
CA ASP A 166 -20.07 -10.54 -9.82
C ASP A 166 -20.96 -9.64 -10.71
N ASP A 167 -22.20 -10.06 -10.99
CA ASP A 167 -23.17 -9.34 -11.84
C ASP A 167 -24.13 -8.45 -11.00
N ARG A 168 -23.98 -8.40 -9.67
CA ARG A 168 -24.91 -7.69 -8.77
C ARG A 168 -24.65 -6.18 -8.74
N VAL A 169 -25.64 -5.41 -9.19
CA VAL A 169 -25.70 -3.96 -8.97
C VAL A 169 -26.49 -3.68 -7.69
N TYR A 170 -25.82 -3.12 -6.68
CA TYR A 170 -26.43 -2.84 -5.38
C TYR A 170 -27.16 -1.49 -5.35
N MET A 171 -28.36 -1.49 -4.76
CA MET A 171 -29.31 -0.38 -4.82
C MET A 171 -29.82 0.03 -3.43
N LYS A 172 -30.06 1.33 -3.27
CA LYS A 172 -30.77 1.91 -2.11
C LYS A 172 -32.24 2.23 -2.41
N SER A 173 -32.56 2.46 -3.68
CA SER A 173 -33.92 2.74 -4.17
C SER A 173 -34.20 1.95 -5.45
N PHE A 174 -35.45 1.53 -5.62
CA PHE A 174 -35.94 0.60 -6.64
C PHE A 174 -36.99 1.26 -7.54
N SER A 175 -37.01 0.99 -8.85
CA SER A 175 -38.07 1.47 -9.75
C SER A 175 -39.35 0.65 -9.61
N SER A 176 -40.52 1.28 -9.45
CA SER A 176 -41.82 0.58 -9.43
C SER A 176 -42.14 -0.08 -10.77
N GLU A 177 -41.71 0.52 -11.88
CA GLU A 177 -41.99 -0.01 -13.22
C GLU A 177 -41.08 -1.21 -13.53
N GLU A 178 -39.80 -1.14 -13.16
CA GLU A 178 -38.82 -2.12 -13.61
C GLU A 178 -38.54 -3.27 -12.62
N THR A 179 -38.72 -3.06 -11.32
CA THR A 179 -38.35 -4.05 -10.29
C THR A 179 -39.23 -5.30 -10.33
N ARG A 180 -38.60 -6.47 -10.47
CA ARG A 180 -39.24 -7.78 -10.29
C ARG A 180 -39.08 -8.27 -8.86
N TYR A 181 -37.84 -8.58 -8.46
CA TYR A 181 -37.50 -9.06 -7.12
C TYR A 181 -36.51 -8.12 -6.44
N VAL A 182 -36.80 -7.77 -5.19
CA VAL A 182 -35.85 -7.12 -4.28
C VAL A 182 -35.17 -8.23 -3.48
N TYR A 183 -33.88 -8.42 -3.73
CA TYR A 183 -33.04 -9.37 -3.00
C TYR A 183 -32.36 -8.70 -1.82
N VAL A 184 -32.32 -9.43 -0.70
CA VAL A 184 -31.48 -9.13 0.46
C VAL A 184 -30.27 -10.06 0.42
N GLU A 185 -29.07 -9.50 0.26
CA GLU A 185 -27.78 -10.19 0.48
C GLU A 185 -27.37 -9.97 1.93
N LEU A 186 -27.14 -11.06 2.67
CA LEU A 186 -26.67 -11.05 4.05
C LEU A 186 -25.28 -11.67 4.14
N ASN A 187 -24.37 -10.97 4.81
CA ASN A 187 -23.16 -11.56 5.38
C ASN A 187 -23.30 -11.55 6.91
N LEU A 188 -23.23 -12.74 7.52
CA LEU A 188 -23.22 -12.94 8.96
C LEU A 188 -21.89 -13.54 9.40
N LYS A 189 -21.33 -13.06 10.51
CA LYS A 189 -20.23 -13.71 11.21
C LYS A 189 -20.80 -14.85 12.03
N ASN A 190 -20.29 -16.05 11.84
CA ASN A 190 -20.61 -17.20 12.67
C ASN A 190 -19.89 -17.04 14.03
N LEU A 191 -20.67 -16.85 15.09
CA LEU A 191 -20.13 -16.81 16.46
C LEU A 191 -19.99 -18.23 17.04
N TYR A 192 -20.73 -19.21 16.49
CA TYR A 192 -20.70 -20.61 16.91
C TYR A 192 -19.95 -21.50 15.91
N THR A 193 -18.61 -21.42 15.95
CA THR A 193 -17.71 -22.16 15.02
C THR A 193 -17.34 -23.56 15.49
N ILE A 194 -17.55 -23.89 16.77
CA ILE A 194 -17.10 -25.13 17.44
C ILE A 194 -17.68 -26.40 16.77
N ASN A 195 -18.86 -26.27 16.16
CA ASN A 195 -19.78 -27.35 15.87
C ASN A 195 -20.65 -26.99 14.65
N PRO A 196 -20.98 -27.93 13.74
CA PRO A 196 -21.90 -27.65 12.66
C PRO A 196 -23.34 -27.47 13.19
N TRP A 197 -24.08 -26.52 12.63
CA TRP A 197 -25.39 -26.11 13.14
C TRP A 197 -26.29 -25.57 12.01
N HIS A 198 -27.60 -25.46 12.23
CA HIS A 198 -28.55 -24.99 11.20
C HIS A 198 -28.96 -23.55 11.42
N CYS A 199 -28.71 -22.67 10.46
CA CYS A 199 -29.19 -21.30 10.46
C CYS A 199 -30.54 -21.19 9.73
N GLU A 200 -31.61 -20.80 10.44
CA GLU A 200 -32.92 -20.50 9.85
C GLU A 200 -33.25 -19.01 9.98
N LEU A 201 -33.18 -18.30 8.85
CA LEU A 201 -33.56 -16.89 8.75
C LEU A 201 -34.94 -16.72 8.17
N PHE A 202 -35.68 -15.77 8.75
CA PHE A 202 -36.94 -15.26 8.24
C PHE A 202 -36.72 -13.83 7.75
N ILE A 203 -37.06 -13.55 6.50
CA ILE A 203 -36.92 -12.21 5.91
C ILE A 203 -38.32 -11.75 5.52
N LYS A 204 -38.81 -10.69 6.15
CA LYS A 204 -40.17 -10.17 6.01
C LYS A 204 -40.18 -8.79 5.39
N PHE A 205 -40.98 -8.60 4.35
CA PHE A 205 -41.12 -7.35 3.64
C PHE A 205 -42.41 -6.65 4.06
N TYR A 206 -42.28 -5.42 4.54
CA TYR A 206 -43.41 -4.56 4.93
C TYR A 206 -43.40 -3.27 4.09
N ASN A 207 -44.57 -2.68 3.87
CA ASN A 207 -44.70 -1.36 3.24
C ASN A 207 -44.74 -0.23 4.29
N GLY A 208 -44.95 1.03 3.86
CA GLY A 208 -44.89 2.22 4.72
C GLY A 208 -46.04 2.26 5.75
N SER A 209 -47.10 1.51 5.48
CA SER A 209 -48.23 1.29 6.41
C SER A 209 -48.01 0.12 7.39
N LYS A 210 -46.83 -0.49 7.43
CA LYS A 210 -46.48 -1.70 8.19
C LYS A 210 -47.32 -2.93 7.83
N GLU A 211 -47.84 -3.00 6.61
CA GLU A 211 -48.54 -4.16 6.09
C GLU A 211 -47.53 -5.18 5.56
N LEU A 212 -47.59 -6.43 6.04
CA LEU A 212 -46.72 -7.52 5.59
C LEU A 212 -47.06 -7.90 4.13
N LYS A 213 -46.13 -7.64 3.21
CA LYS A 213 -46.25 -7.96 1.78
C LYS A 213 -45.66 -9.33 1.43
N GLY A 214 -44.55 -9.69 2.05
CA GLY A 214 -43.83 -10.93 1.76
C GLY A 214 -43.12 -11.52 2.97
N GLN A 215 -42.92 -12.83 2.97
CA GLN A 215 -42.04 -13.52 3.91
C GLN A 215 -41.30 -14.65 3.21
N LEU A 216 -39.99 -14.67 3.35
CA LEU A 216 -39.13 -15.80 2.97
C LEU A 216 -38.57 -16.50 4.21
N VAL A 217 -38.22 -17.77 4.01
CA VAL A 217 -37.45 -18.57 4.96
C VAL A 217 -36.23 -19.13 4.24
N ARG A 218 -35.06 -19.02 4.85
CA ARG A 218 -33.81 -19.61 4.39
C ARG A 218 -33.25 -20.49 5.49
N LEU A 219 -33.12 -21.78 5.20
CA LEU A 219 -32.50 -22.77 6.09
C LEU A 219 -31.18 -23.21 5.46
N GLN A 220 -30.07 -22.98 6.14
CA GLN A 220 -28.72 -23.32 5.70
C GLN A 220 -28.01 -24.16 6.76
N SER A 221 -27.30 -25.20 6.33
CA SER A 221 -26.34 -25.91 7.19
C SER A 221 -25.06 -25.08 7.25
N VAL A 222 -24.61 -24.76 8.46
CA VAL A 222 -23.35 -24.06 8.73
C VAL A 222 -22.34 -25.12 9.15
N GLU A 223 -21.24 -25.21 8.40
CA GLU A 223 -20.18 -26.17 8.68
C GLU A 223 -19.35 -25.79 9.91
N LYS A 224 -18.66 -26.79 10.48
CA LYS A 224 -17.67 -26.54 11.54
C LYS A 224 -16.56 -25.62 11.02
N ASP A 225 -16.05 -24.74 11.88
CA ASP A 225 -14.95 -23.81 11.59
C ASP A 225 -15.25 -22.77 10.47
N ALA A 226 -16.48 -22.72 9.94
CA ALA A 226 -16.90 -21.66 9.02
C ALA A 226 -17.03 -20.32 9.78
N GLU A 227 -16.28 -19.29 9.36
CA GLU A 227 -16.25 -17.97 10.02
C GLU A 227 -17.38 -17.04 9.53
N GLU A 228 -17.84 -17.19 8.29
CA GLU A 228 -18.88 -16.37 7.65
C GLU A 228 -20.01 -17.23 7.07
N ILE A 229 -21.21 -16.65 7.01
CA ILE A 229 -22.45 -17.25 6.46
C ILE A 229 -23.06 -16.25 5.49
N HIS A 230 -23.12 -16.63 4.21
CA HIS A 230 -23.72 -15.81 3.15
C HIS A 230 -25.11 -16.34 2.78
N ILE A 231 -26.14 -15.50 2.85
CA ILE A 231 -27.53 -15.85 2.54
C ILE A 231 -28.13 -14.79 1.60
N THR A 232 -28.78 -15.24 0.53
CA THR A 232 -29.57 -14.40 -0.37
C THR A 232 -31.05 -14.77 -0.32
N ALA A 233 -31.93 -13.77 -0.33
CA ALA A 233 -33.37 -13.98 -0.40
C ALA A 233 -34.10 -12.83 -1.12
N GLY A 234 -34.71 -13.15 -2.28
CA GLY A 234 -35.54 -12.24 -3.06
C GLY A 234 -37.02 -12.40 -2.78
N TRP A 235 -37.73 -11.28 -2.56
CA TRP A 235 -39.19 -11.23 -2.64
C TRP A 235 -39.62 -10.37 -3.82
N GLY A 236 -40.75 -10.71 -4.44
CA GLY A 236 -41.24 -10.01 -5.63
C GLY A 236 -42.08 -10.90 -6.54
N SER A 237 -42.12 -10.51 -7.81
CA SER A 237 -42.90 -11.15 -8.88
C SER A 237 -42.09 -11.21 -10.17
N ASP A 238 -42.29 -12.23 -10.99
CA ASP A 238 -41.73 -12.32 -12.35
C ASP A 238 -42.29 -11.25 -13.29
N VAL A 239 -43.45 -10.70 -12.94
CA VAL A 239 -44.10 -9.55 -13.59
C VAL A 239 -43.60 -8.23 -13.00
N LYS A 240 -43.10 -7.35 -13.89
CA LYS A 240 -42.82 -5.92 -13.65
C LYS A 240 -44.09 -5.17 -13.16
N GLU A 241 -43.94 -3.92 -12.68
CA GLU A 241 -45.05 -3.12 -12.11
C GLU A 241 -45.76 -3.73 -10.87
N SER A 242 -45.22 -4.82 -10.30
CA SER A 242 -45.78 -5.48 -9.11
C SER A 242 -45.52 -4.71 -7.81
N TRP A 243 -44.48 -3.88 -7.79
CA TRP A 243 -44.11 -3.02 -6.67
C TRP A 243 -44.77 -1.65 -6.78
N ARG A 244 -45.41 -1.18 -5.70
CA ARG A 244 -46.01 0.16 -5.64
C ARG A 244 -45.00 1.16 -5.08
N ILE A 245 -45.03 2.40 -5.56
CA ILE A 245 -44.29 3.52 -4.99
C ILE A 245 -44.70 3.69 -3.51
N ASP A 246 -43.78 3.35 -2.60
CA ASP A 246 -43.92 3.45 -1.15
C ASP A 246 -42.51 3.31 -0.52
N HIS A 247 -42.42 3.54 0.78
CA HIS A 247 -41.27 3.11 1.58
C HIS A 247 -41.50 1.67 2.03
N TYR A 248 -40.47 0.84 2.01
CA TYR A 248 -40.53 -0.55 2.43
C TYR A 248 -39.45 -0.83 3.47
N THR A 249 -39.63 -1.92 4.20
CA THR A 249 -38.61 -2.45 5.11
C THR A 249 -38.49 -3.96 4.91
N ALA A 250 -37.25 -4.46 4.90
CA ALA A 250 -36.94 -5.87 5.03
C ALA A 250 -36.47 -6.16 6.46
N GLU A 251 -37.27 -6.86 7.25
CA GLU A 251 -36.93 -7.31 8.61
C GLU A 251 -36.29 -8.70 8.55
N ILE A 252 -35.07 -8.81 9.10
CA ILE A 252 -34.28 -10.04 9.17
C ILE A 252 -34.41 -10.59 10.59
N ILE A 253 -34.97 -11.78 10.73
CA ILE A 253 -35.34 -12.40 12.01
C ILE A 253 -34.69 -13.79 12.10
N PHE A 254 -34.05 -14.07 13.23
CA PHE A 254 -33.43 -15.36 13.56
C PHE A 254 -33.91 -15.80 14.94
N MET A 255 -34.30 -17.07 15.08
CA MET A 255 -34.81 -17.63 16.35
C MET A 255 -35.84 -16.73 17.07
N ASP A 256 -36.80 -16.19 16.32
CA ASP A 256 -37.82 -15.23 16.79
C ASP A 256 -37.35 -13.84 17.26
N ARG A 257 -36.04 -13.55 17.22
CA ARG A 257 -35.42 -12.25 17.50
C ARG A 257 -35.19 -11.46 16.20
N LEU A 258 -35.47 -10.16 16.21
CA LEU A 258 -35.13 -9.25 15.11
C LEU A 258 -33.61 -8.99 15.15
N LEU A 259 -32.91 -9.26 14.05
CA LEU A 259 -31.47 -8.97 13.91
C LEU A 259 -31.22 -7.60 13.26
N ALA A 260 -32.02 -7.24 12.26
CA ALA A 260 -31.94 -5.95 11.57
C ALA A 260 -33.21 -5.62 10.77
N THR A 261 -33.41 -4.34 10.52
CA THR A 261 -34.43 -3.81 9.60
C THR A 261 -33.75 -2.96 8.52
N VAL A 262 -33.94 -3.31 7.25
CA VAL A 262 -33.38 -2.58 6.11
C VAL A 262 -34.48 -1.73 5.45
N PRO A 263 -34.58 -0.43 5.72
CA PRO A 263 -35.43 0.47 4.94
C PRO A 263 -34.92 0.63 3.50
N PHE A 264 -35.83 0.59 2.55
CA PHE A 264 -35.59 0.94 1.14
C PHE A 264 -36.81 1.66 0.55
N ARG A 265 -36.62 2.37 -0.56
CA ARG A 265 -37.70 3.07 -1.25
C ARG A 265 -37.99 2.43 -2.60
N VAL A 266 -39.26 2.31 -2.95
CA VAL A 266 -39.68 2.12 -4.34
C VAL A 266 -40.14 3.48 -4.87
N GLY A 267 -39.56 3.94 -5.97
CA GLY A 267 -39.82 5.20 -6.65
C GLY A 267 -40.00 5.00 -8.15
N GLU A 268 -39.82 6.06 -8.94
CA GLU A 268 -39.91 5.99 -10.40
C GLU A 268 -38.64 5.37 -11.01
N GLU A 269 -37.47 5.80 -10.55
CA GLU A 269 -36.15 5.35 -11.02
C GLU A 269 -35.41 4.50 -9.96
N PHE A 270 -34.37 3.78 -10.40
CA PHE A 270 -33.40 3.13 -9.52
C PHE A 270 -32.39 4.14 -8.95
N GLU A 271 -31.91 3.89 -7.74
CA GLU A 271 -30.73 4.59 -7.21
C GLU A 271 -29.72 3.58 -6.70
N GLU A 272 -28.54 3.54 -7.32
CA GLU A 272 -27.41 2.73 -6.87
C GLU A 272 -26.89 3.19 -5.49
N GLY A 273 -26.36 2.24 -4.73
CA GLY A 273 -25.78 2.46 -3.40
C GLY A 273 -26.14 1.37 -2.40
N ILE A 274 -25.62 1.50 -1.18
CA ILE A 274 -25.90 0.57 -0.09
C ILE A 274 -27.03 1.14 0.77
N ALA A 275 -28.10 0.37 0.96
CA ALA A 275 -29.19 0.71 1.87
C ALA A 275 -28.69 0.77 3.32
N GLY A 276 -29.14 1.78 4.08
CA GLY A 276 -28.86 1.86 5.52
C GLY A 276 -29.61 0.78 6.29
N VAL A 277 -28.97 0.22 7.31
CA VAL A 277 -29.49 -0.87 8.15
C VAL A 277 -29.77 -0.36 9.55
N ILE A 278 -30.97 -0.58 10.07
CA ILE A 278 -31.35 -0.26 11.45
C ILE A 278 -31.16 -1.53 12.28
N LEU A 279 -30.32 -1.46 13.31
CA LEU A 279 -30.09 -2.54 14.27
C LEU A 279 -31.00 -2.36 15.50
N PRO A 280 -31.41 -3.43 16.21
CA PRO A 280 -32.33 -3.33 17.35
C PRO A 280 -31.93 -2.31 18.43
N GLN A 281 -30.63 -2.15 18.68
CA GLN A 281 -30.07 -1.23 19.67
C GLN A 281 -29.85 0.21 19.14
N GLN A 282 -30.21 0.51 17.88
CA GLN A 282 -29.91 1.77 17.21
C GLN A 282 -31.16 2.40 16.57
N GLN A 283 -31.36 3.70 16.77
CA GLN A 283 -32.53 4.42 16.24
C GLN A 283 -32.32 5.01 14.84
N ALA A 284 -31.09 5.03 14.33
CA ALA A 284 -30.74 5.59 13.02
C ALA A 284 -30.21 4.49 12.09
N PRO A 285 -30.48 4.56 10.76
CA PRO A 285 -29.88 3.63 9.81
C PRO A 285 -28.36 3.82 9.72
N VAL A 286 -27.63 2.71 9.69
CA VAL A 286 -26.18 2.66 9.56
C VAL A 286 -25.81 1.82 8.34
N ILE A 287 -24.92 2.32 7.48
CA ILE A 287 -24.42 1.57 6.33
C ILE A 287 -23.40 0.56 6.85
N LEU A 288 -23.71 -0.74 6.84
CA LEU A 288 -22.81 -1.78 7.32
C LEU A 288 -21.65 -2.03 6.33
N THR A 289 -20.59 -1.23 6.46
CA THR A 289 -19.29 -1.45 5.80
C THR A 289 -18.36 -2.28 6.71
N PRO A 290 -17.28 -2.88 6.16
CA PRO A 290 -16.26 -3.57 6.97
C PRO A 290 -15.70 -2.73 8.13
N ASP A 291 -15.66 -1.41 7.98
CA ASP A 291 -15.14 -0.47 8.99
C ASP A 291 -15.96 -0.48 10.30
N LEU A 292 -17.26 -0.80 10.23
CA LEU A 292 -18.13 -0.89 11.40
C LEU A 292 -18.01 -2.21 12.16
N LEU A 293 -17.44 -3.24 11.54
CA LEU A 293 -17.15 -4.53 12.18
C LEU A 293 -15.99 -4.37 13.16
N GLU A 294 -15.00 -3.60 12.75
CA GLU A 294 -13.89 -3.18 13.61
C GLU A 294 -14.37 -2.35 14.81
N ASP A 295 -15.53 -1.70 14.66
CA ASP A 295 -16.11 -0.82 15.66
C ASP A 295 -17.01 -1.54 16.69
N ARG A 296 -17.43 -2.78 16.43
CA ARG A 296 -18.10 -3.63 17.44
C ARG A 296 -17.11 -4.30 18.39
N MET A 297 -15.91 -4.65 17.91
CA MET A 297 -14.88 -5.39 18.66
C MET A 297 -14.71 -4.91 20.11
N THR A 298 -14.75 -5.83 21.08
CA THR A 298 -14.45 -5.52 22.49
C THR A 298 -12.98 -5.12 22.68
N PHE A 299 -12.66 -4.51 23.83
CA PHE A 299 -11.27 -4.20 24.18
C PHE A 299 -10.38 -5.46 24.17
N GLU A 300 -10.89 -6.57 24.72
CA GLU A 300 -10.19 -7.86 24.73
C GLU A 300 -9.98 -8.41 23.29
N GLU A 301 -10.95 -8.27 22.38
CA GLU A 301 -10.81 -8.71 20.99
C GLU A 301 -9.79 -7.89 20.20
N VAL A 302 -9.74 -6.56 20.37
CA VAL A 302 -8.71 -5.72 19.72
C VAL A 302 -7.32 -6.06 20.25
N MET A 303 -7.18 -6.30 21.57
CA MET A 303 -5.95 -6.80 22.17
C MET A 303 -5.57 -8.19 21.63
N SER A 304 -6.54 -9.09 21.45
CA SER A 304 -6.33 -10.43 20.89
C SER A 304 -5.85 -10.37 19.43
N ARG A 305 -6.46 -9.53 18.59
CA ARG A 305 -5.96 -9.24 17.22
C ARG A 305 -4.53 -8.72 17.25
N MET A 306 -4.19 -7.81 18.15
CA MET A 306 -2.82 -7.32 18.30
C MET A 306 -1.85 -8.42 18.76
N ASP A 307 -2.29 -9.33 19.65
CA ASP A 307 -1.49 -10.48 20.08
C ASP A 307 -1.24 -11.50 18.97
N ASN A 308 -2.19 -11.66 18.03
CA ASN A 308 -2.08 -12.51 16.84
C ASN A 308 -1.15 -11.95 15.75
N LEU A 309 -0.77 -10.66 15.79
CA LEU A 309 0.25 -10.12 14.88
C LEU A 309 1.56 -10.89 15.03
N ILE A 310 2.28 -11.12 13.93
CA ILE A 310 3.55 -11.85 14.00
C ILE A 310 4.62 -11.00 14.70
N GLY A 311 5.44 -11.61 15.55
CA GLY A 311 6.51 -10.94 16.29
C GLY A 311 6.02 -9.84 17.24
N LEU A 312 6.65 -8.66 17.15
CA LEU A 312 6.29 -7.42 17.87
C LEU A 312 6.15 -7.54 19.41
N LYS A 313 6.82 -8.53 20.03
CA LYS A 313 6.63 -8.88 21.45
C LYS A 313 6.83 -7.71 22.42
N GLU A 314 7.82 -6.86 22.17
CA GLU A 314 8.10 -5.67 23.00
C GLU A 314 7.01 -4.60 22.84
N ILE A 315 6.60 -4.31 21.60
CA ILE A 315 5.50 -3.39 21.28
C ILE A 315 4.20 -3.83 21.94
N LYS A 316 3.80 -5.11 21.79
CA LYS A 316 2.61 -5.68 22.43
C LYS A 316 2.62 -5.50 23.94
N ASN A 317 3.78 -5.70 24.58
CA ASN A 317 3.95 -5.51 26.02
C ASN A 317 3.86 -4.03 26.42
N GLN A 318 4.46 -3.11 25.66
CA GLN A 318 4.35 -1.67 25.91
C GLN A 318 2.90 -1.19 25.78
N VAL A 319 2.20 -1.55 24.69
CA VAL A 319 0.78 -1.19 24.49
C VAL A 319 -0.09 -1.79 25.60
N ARG A 320 0.10 -3.07 25.97
CA ARG A 320 -0.62 -3.70 27.09
C ARG A 320 -0.40 -2.99 28.43
N ASN A 321 0.84 -2.60 28.73
CA ASN A 321 1.17 -1.90 29.97
C ASN A 321 0.57 -0.49 30.00
N HIS A 322 0.63 0.23 28.88
CA HIS A 322 0.01 1.55 28.72
C HIS A 322 -1.52 1.47 28.86
N ALA A 323 -2.16 0.47 28.24
CA ALA A 323 -3.60 0.26 28.35
C ALA A 323 -4.05 -0.08 29.79
N LYS A 324 -3.28 -0.89 30.53
CA LYS A 324 -3.50 -1.15 31.96
C LYS A 324 -3.39 0.14 32.79
N TYR A 325 -2.41 0.99 32.50
CA TYR A 325 -2.22 2.25 33.22
C TYR A 325 -3.39 3.23 33.00
N ILE A 326 -3.92 3.32 31.77
CA ILE A 326 -5.12 4.11 31.48
C ILE A 326 -6.34 3.56 32.23
N LYS A 327 -6.60 2.23 32.19
CA LYS A 327 -7.71 1.61 32.95
C LYS A 327 -7.59 1.93 34.46
N PHE A 328 -6.38 1.98 35.01
CA PHE A 328 -6.12 2.41 36.39
C PHE A 328 -6.45 3.90 36.65
N LEU A 329 -6.08 4.81 35.75
CA LEU A 329 -6.45 6.23 35.86
C LEU A 329 -7.97 6.44 35.77
N GLN A 330 -8.66 5.69 34.92
CA GLN A 330 -10.12 5.72 34.82
C GLN A 330 -10.79 5.23 36.10
N LEU A 331 -10.31 4.12 36.67
CA LEU A 331 -10.77 3.62 37.97
C LEU A 331 -10.54 4.66 39.09
N ARG A 332 -9.41 5.38 39.09
CA ARG A 332 -9.15 6.48 40.04
C ARG A 332 -10.16 7.62 39.88
N LYS A 333 -10.42 8.06 38.63
CA LYS A 333 -11.43 9.10 38.34
C LYS A 333 -12.84 8.67 38.78
N GLN A 334 -13.23 7.43 38.53
CA GLN A 334 -14.50 6.84 39.00
C GLN A 334 -14.60 6.80 40.55
N ARG A 335 -13.46 6.68 41.23
CA ARG A 335 -13.37 6.70 42.71
C ARG A 335 -13.21 8.11 43.30
N GLY A 336 -13.41 9.16 42.49
CA GLY A 336 -13.40 10.55 42.94
C GLY A 336 -12.02 11.18 43.12
N PHE A 337 -10.95 10.57 42.61
CA PHE A 337 -9.63 11.21 42.59
C PHE A 337 -9.55 12.22 41.44
N GLU A 338 -9.13 13.45 41.76
CA GLU A 338 -8.80 14.48 40.77
C GLU A 338 -7.42 14.22 40.14
N GLU A 339 -7.40 13.78 38.89
CA GLU A 339 -6.19 13.73 38.08
C GLU A 339 -5.98 15.08 37.37
N LYS A 340 -4.84 15.73 37.62
CA LYS A 340 -4.52 17.07 37.09
C LYS A 340 -3.85 17.05 35.70
N GLU A 341 -3.37 15.90 35.26
CA GLU A 341 -2.74 15.72 33.95
C GLU A 341 -3.66 14.93 33.02
N ASN A 342 -3.76 15.37 31.76
CA ASN A 342 -4.44 14.62 30.71
C ASN A 342 -3.67 13.33 30.37
N ILE A 343 -4.42 12.29 30.01
CA ILE A 343 -3.85 11.01 29.57
C ILE A 343 -3.08 11.23 28.26
N ASN A 344 -1.78 10.96 28.29
CA ASN A 344 -0.92 11.14 27.12
C ASN A 344 -1.08 9.95 26.17
N VAL A 345 -1.53 10.23 24.94
CA VAL A 345 -1.71 9.26 23.85
C VAL A 345 -0.73 9.46 22.68
N HIS A 346 0.10 10.51 22.72
CA HIS A 346 0.97 10.91 21.62
C HIS A 346 2.26 10.10 21.62
N SER A 347 2.57 9.48 20.47
CA SER A 347 3.57 8.40 20.37
C SER A 347 4.61 8.62 19.26
N VAL A 348 5.81 8.09 19.46
CA VAL A 348 6.90 8.07 18.47
C VAL A 348 7.17 6.63 18.07
N PHE A 349 7.07 6.33 16.78
CA PHE A 349 7.33 5.00 16.21
C PHE A 349 8.67 5.01 15.47
N ILE A 350 9.63 4.23 15.96
CA ILE A 350 11.00 4.23 15.46
C ILE A 350 11.30 2.88 14.83
N GLY A 351 11.72 2.84 13.56
CA GLY A 351 12.19 1.58 12.94
C GLY A 351 12.11 1.55 11.42
N ASN A 352 12.71 0.50 10.84
CA ASN A 352 12.84 0.32 9.38
C ASN A 352 11.48 0.16 8.66
N PRO A 353 11.43 0.27 7.32
CA PRO A 353 10.19 0.06 6.57
C PRO A 353 9.66 -1.37 6.71
N GLY A 354 8.35 -1.55 6.62
CA GLY A 354 7.72 -2.89 6.67
C GLY A 354 7.77 -3.60 8.02
N THR A 355 8.05 -2.91 9.13
CA THR A 355 8.02 -3.46 10.50
C THR A 355 6.64 -3.41 11.16
N GLY A 356 5.57 -3.06 10.44
CA GLY A 356 4.19 -3.05 10.98
C GLY A 356 3.76 -1.77 11.70
N LYS A 357 4.49 -0.66 11.55
CA LYS A 357 4.19 0.65 12.17
C LYS A 357 2.72 1.09 11.97
N THR A 358 2.27 1.26 10.73
CA THR A 358 0.90 1.69 10.41
C THR A 358 -0.17 0.72 10.94
N THR A 359 0.11 -0.59 10.89
CA THR A 359 -0.77 -1.64 11.47
C THR A 359 -0.96 -1.48 12.98
N VAL A 360 0.12 -1.23 13.73
CA VAL A 360 0.04 -0.98 15.17
C VAL A 360 -0.64 0.35 15.47
N ALA A 361 -0.45 1.39 14.66
CA ALA A 361 -1.16 2.65 14.80
C ALA A 361 -2.69 2.47 14.67
N SER A 362 -3.14 1.64 13.72
CA SER A 362 -4.55 1.26 13.57
C SER A 362 -5.10 0.53 14.80
N MET A 363 -4.37 -0.45 15.34
CA MET A 363 -4.76 -1.14 16.57
C MET A 363 -4.81 -0.17 17.77
N MET A 364 -3.86 0.75 17.90
CA MET A 364 -3.85 1.75 18.96
C MET A 364 -5.04 2.73 18.86
N GLY A 365 -5.41 3.17 17.66
CA GLY A 365 -6.61 4.00 17.46
C GLY A 365 -7.88 3.31 17.96
N LYS A 366 -8.07 2.04 17.59
CA LYS A 366 -9.18 1.19 18.04
C LYS A 366 -9.19 0.98 19.55
N LEU A 367 -8.02 0.68 20.15
CA LEU A 367 -7.90 0.54 21.61
C LEU A 367 -8.26 1.85 22.32
N TYR A 368 -7.70 2.99 21.90
CA TYR A 368 -8.00 4.29 22.49
C TYR A 368 -9.48 4.66 22.35
N LYS A 369 -10.14 4.30 21.24
CA LYS A 369 -11.61 4.43 21.11
C LYS A 369 -12.36 3.60 22.16
N LYS A 370 -12.04 2.31 22.28
CA LYS A 370 -12.67 1.39 23.24
C LYS A 370 -12.40 1.77 24.70
N MET A 371 -11.37 2.59 24.93
CA MET A 371 -11.05 3.19 26.21
C MET A 371 -11.66 4.58 26.40
N GLY A 372 -12.51 5.07 25.50
CA GLY A 372 -13.15 6.38 25.61
C GLY A 372 -12.20 7.58 25.53
N LEU A 373 -11.01 7.40 24.95
CA LEU A 373 -10.04 8.47 24.69
C LEU A 373 -10.22 9.09 23.29
N LEU A 374 -10.89 8.38 22.38
CA LEU A 374 -11.16 8.76 21.00
C LEU A 374 -12.61 8.43 20.62
N THR A 375 -13.26 9.24 19.78
CA THR A 375 -14.66 9.04 19.37
C THR A 375 -14.85 8.10 18.17
N LYS A 376 -13.82 7.88 17.33
CA LYS A 376 -13.91 7.12 16.07
C LYS A 376 -12.88 5.99 15.93
N GLY A 377 -11.64 6.18 16.40
CA GLY A 377 -10.56 5.17 16.39
C GLY A 377 -9.89 4.89 15.05
N HIS A 378 -10.27 5.59 13.98
CA HIS A 378 -9.65 5.45 12.64
C HIS A 378 -8.23 6.05 12.60
N VAL A 379 -7.50 5.77 11.52
CA VAL A 379 -6.18 6.39 11.25
C VAL A 379 -6.28 7.25 10.00
N HIS A 380 -5.74 8.46 10.07
CA HIS A 380 -5.43 9.28 8.92
C HIS A 380 -3.90 9.35 8.78
N GLU A 381 -3.38 8.62 7.81
CA GLU A 381 -1.96 8.62 7.43
C GLU A 381 -1.67 9.81 6.50
N VAL A 382 -0.57 10.52 6.77
CA VAL A 382 -0.11 11.70 6.02
C VAL A 382 1.42 11.75 5.99
N ASP A 383 1.97 12.42 4.99
CA ASP A 383 3.40 12.74 4.91
C ASP A 383 3.68 14.27 4.91
N ARG A 384 4.88 14.68 4.51
CA ARG A 384 5.26 16.10 4.40
C ARG A 384 4.51 16.84 3.28
N VAL A 385 4.21 16.20 2.16
CA VAL A 385 3.52 16.77 1.00
C VAL A 385 2.06 17.06 1.33
N ASP A 386 1.43 16.18 2.11
CA ASP A 386 0.07 16.40 2.62
C ASP A 386 -0.03 17.61 3.57
N LEU A 387 0.95 17.76 4.46
CA LEU A 387 0.93 18.77 5.53
C LEU A 387 1.47 20.15 5.11
N VAL A 388 2.41 20.21 4.16
CA VAL A 388 3.06 21.48 3.76
C VAL A 388 2.39 22.08 2.52
N GLY A 389 2.08 23.38 2.57
CA GLY A 389 1.56 24.13 1.43
C GLY A 389 2.66 24.57 0.47
N GLU A 390 2.36 24.58 -0.84
CA GLU A 390 3.27 25.10 -1.87
C GLU A 390 3.40 26.63 -1.79
N TYR A 391 2.37 27.30 -1.31
CA TYR A 391 2.29 28.76 -1.21
C TYR A 391 2.11 29.24 0.24
N ILE A 392 2.57 30.47 0.50
CA ILE A 392 2.53 31.08 1.84
C ILE A 392 1.08 31.14 2.35
N GLY A 393 0.83 30.64 3.56
CA GLY A 393 -0.49 30.64 4.19
C GLY A 393 -1.37 29.43 3.85
N GLN A 394 -0.94 28.50 3.00
CA GLN A 394 -1.67 27.25 2.73
C GLN A 394 -1.34 26.10 3.69
N THR A 395 -0.16 26.14 4.33
CA THR A 395 0.28 25.14 5.32
C THR A 395 -0.69 25.05 6.50
N ALA A 396 -1.03 26.17 7.15
CA ALA A 396 -1.95 26.15 8.28
C ALA A 396 -3.36 25.58 7.95
N PRO A 397 -4.00 25.92 6.81
CA PRO A 397 -5.18 25.22 6.31
C PRO A 397 -4.97 23.71 6.12
N LYS A 398 -3.94 23.26 5.40
CA LYS A 398 -3.65 21.82 5.17
C LYS A 398 -3.51 21.05 6.48
N VAL A 399 -2.69 21.55 7.41
CA VAL A 399 -2.48 20.90 8.72
C VAL A 399 -3.79 20.83 9.52
N LYS A 400 -4.60 21.90 9.50
CA LYS A 400 -5.92 21.88 10.16
C LYS A 400 -6.87 20.88 9.49
N GLU A 401 -6.88 20.78 8.18
CA GLU A 401 -7.70 19.81 7.45
C GLU A 401 -7.29 18.38 7.81
N ALA A 402 -5.99 18.07 7.85
CA ALA A 402 -5.48 16.78 8.30
C ALA A 402 -5.85 16.50 9.78
N ILE A 403 -5.74 17.49 10.67
CA ILE A 403 -6.18 17.37 12.06
C ILE A 403 -7.69 17.10 12.17
N GLU A 404 -8.54 17.80 11.42
CA GLU A 404 -10.00 17.58 11.45
C GLU A 404 -10.37 16.23 10.80
N LYS A 405 -9.68 15.79 9.74
CA LYS A 405 -9.79 14.43 9.17
C LYS A 405 -9.38 13.35 10.16
N ALA A 406 -8.35 13.60 10.97
CA ALA A 406 -7.90 12.71 12.04
C ALA A 406 -8.73 12.82 13.34
N ARG A 407 -9.66 13.77 13.46
CA ARG A 407 -10.40 14.02 14.70
C ARG A 407 -11.37 12.87 15.00
N GLY A 408 -11.32 12.41 16.24
CA GLY A 408 -11.88 11.13 16.68
C GLY A 408 -10.93 9.96 16.52
N GLY A 409 -9.73 10.12 15.95
CA GLY A 409 -8.84 9.04 15.55
C GLY A 409 -7.36 9.33 15.80
N VAL A 410 -6.52 8.77 14.96
CA VAL A 410 -5.05 8.91 14.99
C VAL A 410 -4.60 9.70 13.77
N LEU A 411 -3.88 10.80 13.99
CA LEU A 411 -3.05 11.43 12.95
C LEU A 411 -1.70 10.71 12.92
N PHE A 412 -1.45 9.93 11.88
CA PHE A 412 -0.20 9.20 11.69
C PHE A 412 0.66 9.90 10.65
N ILE A 413 1.83 10.40 11.05
CA ILE A 413 2.76 11.14 10.19
C ILE A 413 3.96 10.24 9.91
N ASP A 414 4.07 9.67 8.70
CA ASP A 414 5.27 8.90 8.31
C ASP A 414 6.41 9.82 7.88
N GLU A 415 7.64 9.32 8.01
CA GLU A 415 8.90 10.06 7.80
C GLU A 415 8.91 11.47 8.44
N ALA A 416 8.36 11.61 9.65
CA ALA A 416 8.10 12.89 10.32
C ALA A 416 9.36 13.76 10.51
N TYR A 417 10.56 13.15 10.53
CA TYR A 417 11.84 13.86 10.55
C TYR A 417 12.02 14.83 9.36
N SER A 418 11.34 14.59 8.24
CA SER A 418 11.29 15.48 7.08
C SER A 418 10.72 16.86 7.42
N LEU A 419 9.89 17.00 8.46
CA LEU A 419 9.32 18.28 8.90
C LEU A 419 10.33 19.18 9.64
N ALA A 420 11.39 18.61 10.23
CA ALA A 420 12.29 19.30 11.17
C ALA A 420 13.62 19.85 10.58
N ARG A 421 13.77 19.91 9.24
CA ARG A 421 14.94 20.54 8.60
C ARG A 421 15.02 22.03 9.02
N SER A 422 16.17 22.52 9.52
CA SER A 422 16.21 23.55 10.59
C SER A 422 17.13 24.79 10.41
N ARG A 423 16.62 25.95 10.88
CA ARG A 423 17.27 27.11 11.58
C ARG A 423 17.84 28.41 10.93
N GLU A 424 17.84 28.64 9.61
CA GLU A 424 18.24 29.94 8.99
C GLU A 424 17.25 30.54 7.95
N ASP A 425 16.61 29.77 7.06
CA ASP A 425 15.51 30.28 6.20
C ASP A 425 14.41 31.03 6.99
N ASN A 426 14.08 32.25 6.54
CA ASN A 426 12.96 33.08 7.00
C ASN A 426 11.57 32.60 6.50
N LYS A 427 11.36 31.29 6.31
CA LYS A 427 10.06 30.70 5.94
C LYS A 427 9.79 29.46 6.79
N ASP A 428 8.93 29.64 7.78
CA ASP A 428 8.74 28.68 8.88
C ASP A 428 7.88 27.44 8.56
N PHE A 429 7.44 27.16 7.33
CA PHE A 429 6.34 26.19 7.07
C PHE A 429 6.46 24.81 7.77
N GLY A 430 7.61 24.14 7.76
CA GLY A 430 7.78 22.86 8.50
C GLY A 430 7.71 23.02 10.02
N ARG A 431 8.17 24.17 10.52
CA ARG A 431 8.05 24.58 11.93
C ARG A 431 6.63 25.04 12.26
N GLU A 432 5.91 25.67 11.34
CA GLU A 432 4.49 26.03 11.44
C GLU A 432 3.63 24.77 11.59
N VAL A 433 3.89 23.71 10.81
CA VAL A 433 3.29 22.38 11.02
C VAL A 433 3.55 21.90 12.46
N ILE A 434 4.81 21.91 12.90
CA ILE A 434 5.20 21.48 14.27
C ILE A 434 4.53 22.35 15.35
N GLU A 435 4.45 23.67 15.17
CA GLU A 435 3.87 24.60 16.14
C GLU A 435 2.34 24.47 16.20
N ILE A 436 1.66 24.25 15.07
CA ILE A 436 0.22 23.95 15.03
C ILE A 436 -0.05 22.59 15.69
N LEU A 437 0.74 21.55 15.41
CA LEU A 437 0.61 20.24 16.05
C LEU A 437 0.87 20.34 17.55
N VAL A 438 1.93 21.00 18.00
CA VAL A 438 2.23 21.22 19.42
C VAL A 438 1.11 22.01 20.10
N LYS A 439 0.52 23.00 19.43
CA LYS A 439 -0.62 23.76 19.94
C LYS A 439 -1.87 22.89 20.07
N GLU A 440 -2.25 22.12 19.05
CA GLU A 440 -3.43 21.24 19.11
C GLU A 440 -3.25 20.12 20.15
N MET A 441 -2.03 19.57 20.31
CA MET A 441 -1.69 18.62 21.39
C MET A 441 -1.65 19.24 22.80
N SER A 442 -1.70 20.57 22.92
CA SER A 442 -1.67 21.28 24.22
C SER A 442 -3.04 21.84 24.61
N ASP A 443 -3.60 22.65 23.71
CA ASP A 443 -4.74 23.55 23.94
C ASP A 443 -5.86 23.32 22.90
N GLY A 444 -5.73 22.28 22.07
CA GLY A 444 -6.72 21.93 21.05
C GLY A 444 -8.02 21.38 21.65
N LYS A 445 -9.00 21.06 20.79
CA LYS A 445 -10.30 20.51 21.22
C LYS A 445 -10.18 19.10 21.85
N GLY A 446 -9.01 18.47 21.78
CA GLY A 446 -8.80 17.07 22.14
C GLY A 446 -9.34 16.11 21.09
N ASP A 447 -9.64 14.88 21.52
CA ASP A 447 -10.19 13.79 20.69
C ASP A 447 -9.32 13.45 19.47
N MET A 448 -8.00 13.35 19.67
CA MET A 448 -7.05 12.94 18.64
C MET A 448 -5.76 12.40 19.28
N ALA A 449 -5.27 11.26 18.80
CA ALA A 449 -3.90 10.80 19.07
C ALA A 449 -3.00 11.24 17.90
N VAL A 450 -1.73 11.55 18.20
CA VAL A 450 -0.74 11.89 17.15
C VAL A 450 0.39 10.89 17.26
N ILE A 451 0.73 10.25 16.15
CA ILE A 451 1.81 9.28 16.05
C ILE A 451 2.77 9.75 14.96
N VAL A 452 4.05 9.92 15.30
CA VAL A 452 5.10 10.31 14.37
C VAL A 452 6.05 9.14 14.13
N ALA A 453 6.30 8.80 12.87
CA ALA A 453 7.10 7.64 12.49
C ALA A 453 8.38 8.02 11.73
N GLY A 454 9.43 7.20 11.83
CA GLY A 454 10.64 7.36 11.04
C GLY A 454 11.86 6.54 11.52
N TYR A 455 13.02 6.85 10.95
CA TYR A 455 14.28 6.14 11.24
C TYR A 455 14.92 6.56 12.58
N PRO A 456 15.68 5.68 13.27
CA PRO A 456 16.13 5.91 14.64
C PRO A 456 17.00 7.13 14.92
N ARG A 457 17.94 7.49 14.02
CA ARG A 457 18.83 8.65 14.25
C ARG A 457 18.14 9.95 13.88
N GLU A 458 17.30 9.86 12.86
CA GLU A 458 16.60 10.93 12.17
C GLU A 458 15.43 11.42 13.05
N MET A 459 14.69 10.50 13.70
CA MET A 459 13.66 10.83 14.69
C MET A 459 14.23 11.44 15.99
N LYS A 460 15.46 11.09 16.38
CA LYS A 460 16.12 11.75 17.51
C LYS A 460 16.35 13.24 17.23
N LEU A 461 16.85 13.57 16.03
CA LEU A 461 17.03 14.95 15.60
C LEU A 461 15.71 15.72 15.50
N PHE A 462 14.65 15.07 14.98
CA PHE A 462 13.29 15.64 14.91
C PHE A 462 12.79 16.13 16.28
N LEU A 463 12.89 15.29 17.31
CA LEU A 463 12.38 15.60 18.65
C LEU A 463 13.20 16.66 19.40
N ASP A 464 14.50 16.75 19.14
CA ASP A 464 15.37 17.77 19.72
C ASP A 464 15.23 19.15 19.04
N THR A 465 14.54 19.24 17.89
CA THR A 465 14.31 20.50 17.17
C THR A 465 13.41 21.48 17.93
N ASN A 466 12.36 20.98 18.62
CA ASN A 466 11.40 21.79 19.38
C ASN A 466 11.12 21.16 20.76
N PRO A 467 11.43 21.84 21.89
CA PRO A 467 11.15 21.34 23.25
C PRO A 467 9.68 20.97 23.50
N GLY A 468 8.74 21.60 22.79
CA GLY A 468 7.32 21.24 22.80
C GLY A 468 7.11 19.78 22.42
N LEU A 469 7.67 19.33 21.28
CA LEU A 469 7.58 17.93 20.84
C LEU A 469 8.05 16.97 21.93
N LYS A 470 9.25 17.20 22.48
CA LYS A 470 9.86 16.37 23.52
C LYS A 470 9.05 16.28 24.82
N SER A 471 8.21 17.28 25.11
CA SER A 471 7.33 17.28 26.28
C SER A 471 5.95 16.63 26.03
N ARG A 472 5.46 16.62 24.78
CA ARG A 472 4.17 16.02 24.39
C ARG A 472 4.34 14.55 24.01
N PHE A 473 5.40 14.19 23.29
CA PHE A 473 5.72 12.81 22.94
C PHE A 473 6.45 12.11 24.09
N LYS A 474 5.69 11.40 24.94
CA LYS A 474 6.23 10.62 26.07
C LYS A 474 6.28 9.10 25.80
N LEU A 475 5.57 8.62 24.77
CA LEU A 475 5.51 7.19 24.41
C LEU A 475 6.44 6.91 23.23
N PHE A 476 7.34 5.93 23.39
CA PHE A 476 8.36 5.57 22.39
C PHE A 476 8.28 4.08 22.10
N PHE A 477 8.03 3.74 20.85
CA PHE A 477 7.86 2.37 20.37
C PHE A 477 8.96 2.06 19.35
N GLU A 478 9.87 1.14 19.70
CA GLU A 478 10.99 0.74 18.84
C GLU A 478 10.69 -0.57 18.10
N PHE A 479 10.48 -0.45 16.79
CA PHE A 479 10.16 -1.52 15.87
C PHE A 479 11.45 -2.11 15.29
N SER A 480 11.97 -3.12 15.97
CA SER A 480 13.08 -3.95 15.48
C SER A 480 12.74 -4.67 14.16
N ASP A 481 13.77 -5.01 13.38
CA ASP A 481 13.61 -5.89 12.22
C ASP A 481 13.06 -7.27 12.66
N TYR A 482 12.11 -7.82 11.90
CA TYR A 482 11.59 -9.16 12.14
C TYR A 482 12.68 -10.23 11.97
N LEU A 483 12.69 -11.20 12.88
CA LEU A 483 13.58 -12.35 12.80
C LEU A 483 13.24 -13.23 11.57
N PRO A 484 14.20 -14.01 11.02
CA PRO A 484 13.92 -14.87 9.86
C PRO A 484 12.74 -15.84 10.04
N GLN A 485 12.49 -16.30 11.26
CA GLN A 485 11.34 -17.14 11.61
C GLN A 485 10.02 -16.37 11.54
N GLU A 486 10.02 -15.11 11.99
CA GLU A 486 8.86 -14.20 11.93
C GLU A 486 8.59 -13.80 10.47
N LEU A 487 9.63 -13.51 9.69
CA LEU A 487 9.52 -13.27 8.24
C LEU A 487 8.98 -14.50 7.48
N SER A 488 9.35 -15.72 7.89
CA SER A 488 8.79 -16.97 7.34
C SER A 488 7.29 -17.13 7.67
N GLN A 489 6.87 -16.79 8.89
CA GLN A 489 5.45 -16.74 9.25
C GLN A 489 4.68 -15.66 8.46
N ILE A 490 5.31 -14.51 8.19
CA ILE A 490 4.72 -13.46 7.34
C ILE A 490 4.56 -13.98 5.90
N ALA A 491 5.48 -14.83 5.42
CA ALA A 491 5.37 -15.47 4.12
C ALA A 491 4.17 -16.42 4.06
N GLU A 492 3.94 -17.23 5.11
CA GLU A 492 2.74 -18.08 5.22
C GLU A 492 1.44 -17.27 5.25
N TYR A 493 1.43 -16.12 5.93
CA TYR A 493 0.29 -15.21 5.96
C TYR A 493 0.02 -14.59 4.57
N ALA A 494 1.05 -14.04 3.91
CA ALA A 494 0.94 -13.48 2.57
C ALA A 494 0.53 -14.52 1.52
N CYS A 495 0.90 -15.80 1.71
CA CYS A 495 0.41 -16.90 0.87
C CYS A 495 -1.10 -17.11 1.01
N LYS A 496 -1.64 -17.12 2.25
CA LYS A 496 -3.09 -17.22 2.48
C LYS A 496 -3.84 -16.03 1.87
N GLU A 497 -3.35 -14.81 2.11
CA GLU A 497 -3.95 -13.57 1.59
C GLU A 497 -4.02 -13.54 0.05
N LYS A 498 -3.04 -14.18 -0.62
CA LYS A 498 -2.97 -14.24 -2.09
C LYS A 498 -3.54 -15.54 -2.68
N ASP A 499 -4.27 -16.35 -1.91
CA ASP A 499 -4.84 -17.66 -2.32
C ASP A 499 -3.82 -18.61 -2.96
N VAL A 500 -2.61 -18.70 -2.38
CA VAL A 500 -1.54 -19.58 -2.87
C VAL A 500 -0.95 -20.46 -1.78
N VAL A 501 -0.44 -21.63 -2.15
CA VAL A 501 0.18 -22.60 -1.25
C VAL A 501 1.60 -22.93 -1.71
N LEU A 502 2.57 -22.84 -0.81
CA LEU A 502 3.95 -23.22 -1.09
C LEU A 502 4.14 -24.73 -0.94
N THR A 503 4.68 -25.38 -1.97
CA THR A 503 5.26 -26.72 -1.81
C THR A 503 6.39 -26.72 -0.77
N LEU A 504 6.66 -27.85 -0.12
CA LEU A 504 7.72 -27.97 0.89
C LEU A 504 9.11 -27.57 0.36
N ALA A 505 9.36 -27.76 -0.93
CA ALA A 505 10.59 -27.34 -1.59
C ALA A 505 10.63 -25.81 -1.82
N ALA A 506 9.54 -25.22 -2.34
CA ALA A 506 9.40 -23.77 -2.51
C ALA A 506 9.56 -23.03 -1.17
N LYS A 507 8.89 -23.48 -0.10
CA LYS A 507 9.03 -22.91 1.24
C LYS A 507 10.48 -22.94 1.73
N LYS A 508 11.18 -24.08 1.61
CA LYS A 508 12.60 -24.20 2.00
C LYS A 508 13.52 -23.28 1.19
N LYS A 509 13.17 -22.93 -0.05
CA LYS A 509 13.91 -21.94 -0.85
C LYS A 509 13.63 -20.52 -0.34
N ILE A 510 12.36 -20.15 -0.13
CA ILE A 510 11.94 -18.87 0.48
C ILE A 510 12.60 -18.65 1.86
N ASP A 511 12.63 -19.65 2.74
CA ASP A 511 13.27 -19.54 4.05
C ASP A 511 14.78 -19.23 3.94
N LYS A 512 15.49 -19.87 2.99
CA LYS A 512 16.90 -19.56 2.71
C LYS A 512 17.09 -18.16 2.15
N MET A 513 16.15 -17.71 1.32
CA MET A 513 16.15 -16.37 0.71
C MET A 513 15.97 -15.29 1.79
N ILE A 514 15.01 -15.47 2.69
CA ILE A 514 14.78 -14.64 3.88
C ILE A 514 16.03 -14.60 4.79
N VAL A 515 16.61 -15.77 5.13
CA VAL A 515 17.82 -15.82 5.98
C VAL A 515 19.02 -15.13 5.32
N ARG A 516 19.17 -15.20 4.00
CA ARG A 516 20.21 -14.46 3.28
C ARG A 516 19.98 -12.95 3.39
N ALA A 517 18.80 -12.48 3.01
CA ALA A 517 18.45 -11.05 3.03
C ALA A 517 18.59 -10.44 4.43
N TYR A 518 18.16 -11.15 5.48
CA TYR A 518 18.32 -10.72 6.87
C TYR A 518 19.79 -10.62 7.32
N ARG A 519 20.68 -11.48 6.79
CA ARG A 519 22.12 -11.43 7.11
C ARG A 519 22.86 -10.31 6.40
N SER A 520 22.47 -9.97 5.17
CA SER A 520 23.03 -8.86 4.40
C SER A 520 22.29 -7.53 4.58
N ARG A 521 21.39 -7.44 5.57
CA ARG A 521 20.46 -6.31 5.69
C ARG A 521 21.16 -5.00 6.03
N GLY A 522 20.80 -3.95 5.28
CA GLY A 522 21.24 -2.57 5.52
C GLY A 522 20.32 -1.80 6.46
N ARG A 523 20.53 -0.47 6.55
CA ARG A 523 19.72 0.45 7.37
C ARG A 523 18.32 0.75 6.81
N SER A 524 17.99 0.18 5.64
CA SER A 524 16.76 0.39 4.87
C SER A 524 15.98 -0.91 4.63
N PHE A 525 16.24 -1.96 5.41
CA PHE A 525 15.68 -3.30 5.17
C PHE A 525 14.14 -3.31 5.19
N GLY A 526 13.53 -3.81 4.12
CA GLY A 526 12.08 -3.73 3.88
C GLY A 526 11.20 -4.68 4.69
N ASN A 527 11.76 -5.57 5.51
CA ASN A 527 11.04 -6.46 6.43
C ASN A 527 9.84 -7.16 5.77
N ALA A 528 8.59 -6.91 6.22
CA ALA A 528 7.41 -7.54 5.63
C ALA A 528 7.21 -7.19 4.14
N ARG A 529 7.56 -5.97 3.71
CA ARG A 529 7.45 -5.56 2.28
C ARG A 529 8.30 -6.47 1.38
N PHE A 530 9.51 -6.82 1.84
CA PHE A 530 10.40 -7.77 1.13
C PHE A 530 9.79 -9.18 1.02
N VAL A 531 9.10 -9.64 2.07
CA VAL A 531 8.44 -10.96 2.05
C VAL A 531 7.22 -10.97 1.14
N TYR A 532 6.41 -9.90 1.15
CA TYR A 532 5.26 -9.77 0.26
C TYR A 532 5.66 -9.74 -1.21
N ASP A 533 6.73 -9.02 -1.56
CA ASP A 533 7.36 -9.00 -2.89
C ASP A 533 7.83 -10.40 -3.32
N LEU A 534 8.49 -11.13 -2.43
CA LEU A 534 8.95 -12.50 -2.68
C LEU A 534 7.79 -13.47 -2.97
N ILE A 535 6.68 -13.38 -2.24
CA ILE A 535 5.47 -14.19 -2.51
C ILE A 535 4.76 -13.73 -3.79
N GLU A 536 4.77 -12.43 -4.10
CA GLU A 536 4.19 -11.90 -5.33
C GLU A 536 4.92 -12.42 -6.58
N LYS A 537 6.24 -12.30 -6.61
CA LYS A 537 7.10 -12.85 -7.67
C LYS A 537 6.92 -14.36 -7.81
N SER A 538 6.71 -15.07 -6.70
CA SER A 538 6.38 -16.51 -6.72
C SER A 538 5.03 -16.80 -7.38
N LYS A 539 4.00 -15.99 -7.12
CA LYS A 539 2.67 -16.10 -7.73
C LYS A 539 2.68 -15.70 -9.22
N ILE A 540 3.46 -14.69 -9.60
CA ILE A 540 3.66 -14.30 -11.01
C ILE A 540 4.31 -15.47 -11.79
N ASN A 541 5.38 -16.06 -11.24
CA ASN A 541 6.05 -17.20 -11.88
C ASN A 541 5.17 -18.45 -11.97
N LEU A 542 4.30 -18.70 -10.97
CA LEU A 542 3.25 -19.71 -11.02
C LEU A 542 2.29 -19.46 -12.21
N GLY A 543 1.80 -18.22 -12.37
CA GLY A 543 0.95 -17.84 -13.50
C GLY A 543 1.64 -18.06 -14.85
N LEU A 544 2.88 -17.59 -14.99
CA LEU A 544 3.69 -17.79 -16.21
C LEU A 544 3.95 -19.27 -16.49
N ARG A 545 4.15 -20.11 -15.45
CA ARG A 545 4.30 -21.56 -15.60
C ARG A 545 3.02 -22.21 -16.12
N ILE A 546 1.86 -21.83 -15.59
CA ILE A 546 0.56 -22.40 -15.97
C ILE A 546 0.19 -21.99 -17.39
N MET A 547 0.33 -20.70 -17.74
CA MET A 547 0.02 -20.21 -19.10
C MET A 547 0.91 -20.80 -20.20
N ALA A 548 2.07 -21.36 -19.83
CA ALA A 548 2.95 -22.07 -20.76
C ALA A 548 2.57 -23.56 -20.98
N MET A 549 1.52 -24.07 -20.33
CA MET A 549 1.04 -25.45 -20.50
C MET A 549 -0.02 -25.55 -21.61
N GLU A 550 0.05 -26.58 -22.45
CA GLU A 550 -0.91 -26.79 -23.55
C GLU A 550 -2.34 -27.13 -23.06
N SER A 551 -2.49 -27.69 -21.86
CA SER A 551 -3.78 -28.07 -21.23
C SER A 551 -3.99 -27.31 -19.92
N HIS A 552 -3.98 -25.98 -19.99
CA HIS A 552 -4.22 -25.11 -18.83
C HIS A 552 -5.73 -24.88 -18.53
N HIS A 553 -6.63 -25.27 -19.44
CA HIS A 553 -8.07 -25.08 -19.29
C HIS A 553 -8.74 -26.09 -18.34
N ASP A 554 -8.12 -27.25 -18.11
CA ASP A 554 -8.68 -28.36 -17.33
C ASP A 554 -8.11 -28.45 -15.89
N LEU A 555 -7.31 -27.47 -15.47
CA LEU A 555 -6.59 -27.49 -14.19
C LEU A 555 -7.51 -27.27 -12.98
N GLU A 556 -7.28 -28.01 -11.90
CA GLU A 556 -8.04 -27.86 -10.66
C GLU A 556 -7.64 -26.59 -9.87
N LYS A 557 -8.56 -26.07 -9.04
CA LYS A 557 -8.29 -24.92 -8.15
C LYS A 557 -7.01 -25.08 -7.31
N ALA A 558 -6.70 -26.31 -6.89
CA ALA A 558 -5.49 -26.61 -6.13
C ALA A 558 -4.20 -26.40 -6.95
N GLU A 559 -4.22 -26.70 -8.25
CA GLU A 559 -3.08 -26.55 -9.15
C GLU A 559 -2.82 -25.08 -9.48
N LEU A 560 -3.91 -24.33 -9.72
CA LEU A 560 -3.90 -22.88 -9.92
C LEU A 560 -3.36 -22.10 -8.69
N ALA A 561 -3.39 -22.71 -7.49
CA ALA A 561 -2.90 -22.13 -6.25
C ALA A 561 -1.49 -22.60 -5.83
N THR A 562 -0.95 -23.69 -6.40
CA THR A 562 0.25 -24.36 -5.85
C THR A 562 1.56 -23.85 -6.45
N ILE A 563 2.31 -23.07 -5.66
CA ILE A 563 3.65 -22.57 -5.98
C ILE A 563 4.69 -23.68 -5.80
N GLN A 564 5.37 -24.03 -6.88
CA GLN A 564 6.40 -25.06 -6.94
C GLN A 564 7.81 -24.48 -6.83
N LEU A 565 8.82 -25.33 -6.62
CA LEU A 565 10.21 -24.90 -6.48
C LEU A 565 10.68 -24.07 -7.68
N GLN A 566 10.33 -24.46 -8.91
CA GLN A 566 10.70 -23.74 -10.13
C GLN A 566 10.07 -22.34 -10.25
N ASP A 567 8.98 -22.07 -9.52
CA ASP A 567 8.35 -20.75 -9.48
C ASP A 567 9.13 -19.79 -8.56
N VAL A 568 9.85 -20.36 -7.57
CA VAL A 568 10.73 -19.64 -6.64
C VAL A 568 12.18 -19.58 -7.13
N ASP A 569 12.66 -20.61 -7.83
CA ASP A 569 14.05 -20.68 -8.29
C ASP A 569 14.37 -19.63 -9.37
N LYS A 570 13.36 -19.20 -10.14
CA LYS A 570 13.42 -18.05 -11.06
C LYS A 570 13.51 -16.69 -10.35
N ILE A 571 13.27 -16.61 -9.04
CA ILE A 571 13.33 -15.36 -8.30
C ILE A 571 14.78 -15.10 -7.90
N GLU A 572 15.45 -14.27 -8.69
CA GLU A 572 16.70 -13.66 -8.26
C GLU A 572 16.39 -12.70 -7.09
N ILE A 573 16.98 -12.94 -5.91
CA ILE A 573 17.08 -11.87 -4.91
C ILE A 573 18.26 -11.00 -5.29
N GLU A 574 18.02 -10.00 -6.11
CA GLU A 574 18.81 -8.77 -6.18
C GLU A 574 17.93 -7.74 -6.90
N GLU A 575 18.11 -6.45 -6.59
CA GLU A 575 17.46 -5.39 -7.36
C GLU A 575 18.10 -5.37 -8.76
N ARG A 576 17.41 -6.00 -9.72
CA ARG A 576 17.87 -6.15 -11.09
C ARG A 576 16.81 -5.69 -12.05
N PHE A 577 17.03 -4.49 -12.58
CA PHE A 577 16.52 -4.16 -13.89
C PHE A 577 17.34 -4.99 -14.89
N GLU A 578 16.72 -5.98 -15.54
CA GLU A 578 17.38 -6.63 -16.68
C GLU A 578 17.60 -5.56 -17.75
N LEU A 579 18.86 -5.38 -18.16
CA LEU A 579 19.16 -4.56 -19.32
C LEU A 579 18.44 -5.16 -20.53
N PRO A 580 17.85 -4.33 -21.42
CA PRO A 580 17.50 -4.81 -22.75
C PRO A 580 18.76 -5.42 -23.39
N ASP A 581 18.59 -6.57 -24.07
CA ASP A 581 19.67 -7.25 -24.78
C ASP A 581 20.02 -6.50 -26.07
N ILE A 582 20.60 -5.32 -25.89
CA ILE A 582 21.07 -4.45 -26.97
C ILE A 582 22.44 -5.00 -27.40
N PRO A 583 22.59 -5.46 -28.66
CA PRO A 583 23.87 -5.91 -29.18
C PRO A 583 24.85 -4.73 -29.28
N ILE A 584 26.15 -5.04 -29.19
CA ILE A 584 27.20 -4.03 -29.28
C ILE A 584 27.24 -3.46 -30.71
N ASP A 585 27.07 -2.14 -30.82
CA ASP A 585 27.28 -1.38 -32.05
C ASP A 585 28.78 -1.09 -32.22
N GLU A 586 29.47 -2.02 -32.88
CA GLU A 586 30.91 -1.91 -33.15
C GLU A 586 31.25 -0.70 -34.06
N ALA A 587 30.32 -0.23 -34.89
CA ALA A 587 30.54 0.94 -35.74
C ALA A 587 30.55 2.23 -34.92
N LEU A 588 29.51 2.44 -34.09
CA LEU A 588 29.42 3.58 -33.17
C LEU A 588 30.54 3.55 -32.11
N LEU A 589 30.93 2.35 -31.64
CA LEU A 589 32.04 2.20 -30.70
C LEU A 589 33.37 2.62 -31.32
N THR A 590 33.61 2.24 -32.58
CA THR A 590 34.83 2.63 -33.32
C THR A 590 34.86 4.14 -33.56
N GLU A 591 33.74 4.75 -33.94
CA GLU A 591 33.61 6.21 -34.09
C GLU A 591 33.92 6.96 -32.79
N ALA A 592 33.26 6.58 -31.69
CA ALA A 592 33.43 7.25 -30.40
C ALA A 592 34.84 7.06 -29.80
N LEU A 593 35.49 5.92 -30.05
CA LEU A 593 36.89 5.72 -29.66
C LEU A 593 37.86 6.53 -30.53
N ALA A 594 37.58 6.70 -31.83
CA ALA A 594 38.37 7.60 -32.69
C ALA A 594 38.25 9.06 -32.24
N GLU A 595 37.04 9.50 -31.86
CA GLU A 595 36.77 10.83 -31.28
C GLU A 595 37.49 11.03 -29.93
N LEU A 596 37.58 10.00 -29.07
CA LEU A 596 38.36 10.05 -27.83
C LEU A 596 39.87 10.17 -28.11
N ASN A 597 40.37 9.40 -29.07
CA ASN A 597 41.80 9.31 -29.35
C ASN A 597 42.35 10.56 -30.08
N SER A 598 41.52 11.30 -30.82
CA SER A 598 41.91 12.56 -31.47
C SER A 598 42.09 13.73 -30.50
N LEU A 599 41.55 13.64 -29.27
CA LEU A 599 41.75 14.66 -28.25
C LEU A 599 43.23 14.74 -27.83
N ILE A 600 43.77 15.96 -27.76
CA ILE A 600 45.14 16.23 -27.33
C ILE A 600 45.29 15.94 -25.83
N GLY A 601 46.39 15.30 -25.45
CA GLY A 601 46.72 14.98 -24.05
C GLY A 601 45.81 13.93 -23.40
N MET A 602 45.59 14.07 -22.08
CA MET A 602 44.68 13.26 -21.25
C MET A 602 44.86 11.73 -21.30
N GLU A 603 46.05 11.24 -21.62
CA GLU A 603 46.37 9.81 -21.82
C GLU A 603 45.91 8.87 -20.69
N LYS A 604 46.01 9.30 -19.41
CA LYS A 604 45.50 8.49 -18.28
C LYS A 604 43.99 8.21 -18.37
N VAL A 605 43.21 9.20 -18.82
CA VAL A 605 41.77 9.08 -19.00
C VAL A 605 41.46 8.17 -20.19
N LYS A 606 42.20 8.32 -21.30
CA LYS A 606 42.09 7.42 -22.47
C LYS A 606 42.35 5.96 -22.08
N ILE A 607 43.40 5.69 -21.30
CA ILE A 607 43.72 4.35 -20.80
C ILE A 607 42.56 3.80 -19.96
N GLN A 608 42.09 4.54 -18.95
CA GLN A 608 40.98 4.12 -18.07
C GLN A 608 39.69 3.82 -18.83
N ILE A 609 39.36 4.60 -19.87
CA ILE A 609 38.18 4.35 -20.71
C ILE A 609 38.38 3.09 -21.58
N ASN A 610 39.56 2.88 -22.17
CA ASN A 610 39.84 1.68 -22.96
C ASN A 610 39.86 0.39 -22.12
N GLU A 611 40.40 0.46 -20.89
CA GLU A 611 40.31 -0.63 -19.90
C GLU A 611 38.85 -0.96 -19.58
N MET A 612 38.03 0.07 -19.32
CA MET A 612 36.60 -0.09 -19.06
C MET A 612 35.84 -0.70 -20.26
N VAL A 613 36.09 -0.23 -21.48
CA VAL A 613 35.51 -0.78 -22.71
C VAL A 613 35.85 -2.27 -22.85
N SER A 614 37.13 -2.62 -22.66
CA SER A 614 37.60 -4.00 -22.73
C SER A 614 36.92 -4.89 -21.67
N LEU A 615 36.75 -4.35 -20.46
CA LEU A 615 36.08 -5.03 -19.35
C LEU A 615 34.60 -5.26 -19.66
N VAL A 616 33.86 -4.23 -20.08
CA VAL A 616 32.43 -4.34 -20.43
C VAL A 616 32.20 -5.34 -21.57
N ARG A 617 33.05 -5.32 -22.62
CA ARG A 617 32.99 -6.31 -23.71
C ARG A 617 33.19 -7.74 -23.20
N TYR A 618 34.18 -7.98 -22.33
CA TYR A 618 34.42 -9.30 -21.73
C TYR A 618 33.24 -9.79 -20.86
N TYR A 619 32.63 -8.91 -20.07
CA TYR A 619 31.47 -9.26 -19.24
C TYR A 619 30.24 -9.60 -20.11
N ARG A 620 29.96 -8.81 -21.15
CA ARG A 620 28.92 -9.11 -22.16
C ARG A 620 29.16 -10.46 -22.86
N GLN A 621 30.38 -10.70 -23.34
CA GLN A 621 30.75 -11.96 -24.02
C GLN A 621 30.72 -13.21 -23.12
N THR A 622 30.66 -13.04 -21.79
CA THR A 622 30.62 -14.16 -20.84
C THR A 622 29.28 -14.30 -20.11
N GLU A 623 28.22 -13.64 -20.61
CA GLU A 623 26.87 -13.63 -20.03
C GLU A 623 26.85 -13.23 -18.54
N LYS A 624 27.84 -12.44 -18.12
CA LYS A 624 27.96 -11.97 -16.73
C LYS A 624 27.42 -10.56 -16.62
N ASP A 625 26.52 -10.38 -15.66
CA ASP A 625 25.94 -9.10 -15.32
C ASP A 625 27.02 -8.01 -15.12
N VAL A 626 26.98 -7.00 -16.00
CA VAL A 626 27.87 -5.85 -16.02
C VAL A 626 27.51 -4.86 -14.92
N LEU A 627 26.21 -4.60 -14.71
CA LEU A 627 25.71 -3.54 -13.85
C LEU A 627 25.78 -3.90 -12.37
N ASN A 628 25.63 -5.18 -12.03
CA ASN A 628 25.73 -5.61 -10.63
C ASN A 628 27.17 -5.62 -10.11
N LYS A 629 28.17 -5.57 -10.99
CA LYS A 629 29.60 -5.54 -10.61
C LYS A 629 30.30 -4.19 -10.77
N PHE A 630 29.72 -3.27 -11.54
CA PHE A 630 30.27 -1.93 -11.73
C PHE A 630 29.19 -0.90 -11.45
N PHE A 631 29.43 -0.01 -10.49
CA PHE A 631 28.73 1.26 -10.53
C PHE A 631 29.34 2.04 -11.72
N LEU A 632 28.49 2.57 -12.59
CA LEU A 632 28.91 3.31 -13.79
C LEU A 632 28.75 4.83 -13.61
N HIS A 633 28.30 5.23 -12.42
CA HIS A 633 28.34 6.60 -11.95
C HIS A 633 29.79 7.05 -11.79
N THR A 634 30.16 8.15 -12.43
CA THR A 634 31.57 8.50 -12.66
C THR A 634 31.87 9.92 -12.20
N VAL A 635 32.94 10.09 -11.41
CA VAL A 635 33.44 11.38 -10.94
C VAL A 635 34.51 11.90 -11.89
N PHE A 636 34.34 13.11 -12.42
CA PHE A 636 35.26 13.79 -13.32
C PHE A 636 36.01 14.88 -12.55
N ILE A 637 37.25 14.61 -12.15
CA ILE A 637 38.04 15.52 -11.31
C ILE A 637 39.10 16.23 -12.15
N GLY A 638 39.10 17.56 -12.15
CA GLY A 638 40.18 18.35 -12.76
C GLY A 638 39.87 19.84 -12.89
N ASN A 639 40.89 20.62 -13.26
CA ASN A 639 40.82 22.08 -13.40
C ASN A 639 39.87 22.54 -14.54
N PRO A 640 39.52 23.83 -14.65
CA PRO A 640 38.68 24.31 -15.76
C PRO A 640 39.40 24.09 -17.10
N GLY A 641 38.65 23.80 -18.16
CA GLY A 641 39.22 23.69 -19.51
C GLY A 641 40.10 22.45 -19.78
N THR A 642 40.04 21.40 -18.94
CA THR A 642 40.75 20.12 -19.15
C THR A 642 39.96 19.07 -19.96
N GLY A 643 38.81 19.45 -20.55
CA GLY A 643 38.04 18.56 -21.46
C GLY A 643 36.99 17.65 -20.81
N LYS A 644 36.71 17.79 -19.50
CA LYS A 644 35.74 16.96 -18.75
C LYS A 644 34.42 16.72 -19.49
N THR A 645 33.73 17.79 -19.88
CA THR A 645 32.41 17.75 -20.56
C THR A 645 32.48 17.11 -21.94
N THR A 646 33.56 17.33 -22.69
CA THR A 646 33.80 16.69 -23.99
C THR A 646 33.92 15.18 -23.83
N VAL A 647 34.74 14.71 -22.88
CA VAL A 647 34.90 13.28 -22.60
C VAL A 647 33.63 12.66 -22.03
N ALA A 648 32.83 13.39 -21.24
CA ALA A 648 31.53 12.90 -20.76
C ALA A 648 30.56 12.58 -21.92
N ARG A 649 30.51 13.42 -22.96
CA ARG A 649 29.69 13.17 -24.16
C ARG A 649 30.18 11.95 -24.93
N ILE A 650 31.49 11.82 -25.12
CA ILE A 650 32.10 10.65 -25.80
C ILE A 650 31.86 9.36 -25.00
N LEU A 651 32.03 9.40 -23.67
CA LEU A 651 31.78 8.27 -22.78
C LEU A 651 30.31 7.83 -22.82
N THR A 652 29.37 8.77 -22.98
CA THR A 652 27.95 8.48 -23.18
C THR A 652 27.69 7.76 -24.51
N LYS A 653 28.33 8.19 -25.61
CA LYS A 653 28.30 7.47 -26.90
C LYS A 653 28.87 6.05 -26.75
N ILE A 654 29.99 5.89 -26.05
CA ILE A 654 30.63 4.59 -25.79
C ILE A 654 29.69 3.66 -25.00
N TYR A 655 29.02 4.13 -23.95
CA TYR A 655 28.07 3.32 -23.20
C TYR A 655 26.84 2.91 -24.04
N LYS A 656 26.35 3.78 -24.94
CA LYS A 656 25.32 3.40 -25.92
C LYS A 656 25.82 2.31 -26.85
N ALA A 657 27.00 2.49 -27.43
CA ALA A 657 27.59 1.54 -28.37
C ALA A 657 27.86 0.17 -27.74
N LEU A 658 28.17 0.12 -26.45
CA LEU A 658 28.32 -1.13 -25.67
C LEU A 658 26.98 -1.77 -25.25
N GLY A 659 25.84 -1.23 -25.69
CA GLY A 659 24.49 -1.68 -25.33
C GLY A 659 24.11 -1.42 -23.87
N VAL A 660 24.92 -0.63 -23.14
CA VAL A 660 24.75 -0.38 -21.69
C VAL A 660 23.74 0.74 -21.41
N LEU A 661 23.49 1.62 -22.39
CA LEU A 661 22.43 2.63 -22.37
C LEU A 661 21.49 2.44 -23.57
N GLU A 662 20.18 2.55 -23.33
CA GLU A 662 19.15 2.41 -24.36
C GLU A 662 19.22 3.52 -25.43
N ARG A 663 19.33 4.78 -24.99
CA ARG A 663 19.16 5.97 -25.84
C ARG A 663 20.46 6.75 -26.01
N GLY A 664 21.30 6.79 -24.98
CA GLY A 664 22.65 7.36 -25.03
C GLY A 664 22.69 8.87 -25.32
N HIS A 665 21.65 9.60 -24.88
CA HIS A 665 21.67 11.05 -24.76
C HIS A 665 22.30 11.47 -23.43
N MET A 666 22.76 12.72 -23.35
CA MET A 666 23.31 13.30 -22.14
C MET A 666 22.55 14.58 -21.79
N ILE A 667 21.96 14.62 -20.59
CA ILE A 667 21.32 15.79 -20.00
C ILE A 667 22.37 16.52 -19.18
N GLU A 668 22.82 17.68 -19.65
CA GLU A 668 23.74 18.55 -18.91
C GLU A 668 22.96 19.47 -17.97
N THR A 669 23.44 19.58 -16.74
CA THR A 669 22.86 20.42 -15.69
C THR A 669 23.95 20.89 -14.73
N ASP A 670 23.62 21.88 -13.90
CA ASP A 670 24.46 22.42 -12.85
C ASP A 670 23.61 22.59 -11.57
N ARG A 671 24.13 23.33 -10.58
CA ARG A 671 23.32 23.72 -9.42
C ARG A 671 22.03 24.43 -9.82
N GLN A 672 22.05 25.37 -10.78
CA GLN A 672 20.85 26.11 -11.18
C GLN A 672 19.82 25.23 -11.87
N GLY A 673 20.25 24.22 -12.63
CA GLY A 673 19.38 23.26 -13.31
C GLY A 673 18.71 22.27 -12.35
N LEU A 674 19.39 21.82 -11.30
CA LEU A 674 18.82 20.89 -10.30
C LEU A 674 18.08 21.58 -9.15
N VAL A 675 18.62 22.71 -8.66
CA VAL A 675 18.07 23.46 -7.53
C VAL A 675 17.01 24.44 -8.02
N ALA A 676 15.85 24.44 -7.35
CA ALA A 676 14.82 25.46 -7.56
C ALA A 676 15.11 26.70 -6.71
N GLY A 677 14.65 27.88 -7.16
CA GLY A 677 14.70 29.11 -6.36
C GLY A 677 13.72 29.13 -5.17
N TYR A 678 12.93 28.06 -5.00
CA TYR A 678 11.85 27.94 -4.02
C TYR A 678 11.89 26.58 -3.31
N VAL A 679 11.62 26.57 -2.01
CA VAL A 679 11.74 25.38 -1.13
C VAL A 679 10.72 24.31 -1.55
N GLY A 680 11.14 23.04 -1.59
CA GLY A 680 10.28 21.90 -1.94
C GLY A 680 10.14 21.61 -3.44
N GLN A 681 10.50 22.58 -4.31
CA GLN A 681 10.53 22.35 -5.76
C GLN A 681 11.84 21.71 -6.24
N THR A 682 12.92 21.73 -5.43
CA THR A 682 14.21 21.16 -5.83
C THR A 682 14.15 19.64 -6.00
N ALA A 683 13.40 18.93 -5.13
CA ALA A 683 13.20 17.49 -5.30
C ALA A 683 12.45 17.16 -6.59
N ILE A 684 11.42 17.94 -6.94
CA ILE A 684 10.65 17.80 -8.18
C ILE A 684 11.56 18.08 -9.39
N LYS A 685 12.23 19.24 -9.42
CA LYS A 685 13.12 19.65 -10.51
C LYS A 685 14.32 18.70 -10.71
N THR A 686 14.86 18.16 -9.62
CA THR A 686 15.90 17.13 -9.67
C THR A 686 15.33 15.82 -10.21
N ALA A 687 14.14 15.41 -9.79
CA ALA A 687 13.46 14.23 -10.31
C ALA A 687 13.12 14.37 -11.81
N GLU A 688 12.65 15.54 -12.26
CA GLU A 688 12.39 15.84 -13.68
C GLU A 688 13.67 15.70 -14.52
N LYS A 689 14.81 16.26 -14.07
CA LYS A 689 16.09 16.09 -14.78
C LYS A 689 16.65 14.68 -14.76
N ILE A 690 16.33 13.89 -13.73
CA ILE A 690 16.64 12.47 -13.70
C ILE A 690 15.74 11.69 -14.68
N GLU A 691 14.45 12.01 -14.73
CA GLU A 691 13.48 11.39 -15.65
C GLU A 691 13.82 11.69 -17.13
N GLU A 692 14.21 12.93 -17.45
CA GLU A 692 14.77 13.30 -18.76
C GLU A 692 16.02 12.50 -19.13
N SER A 693 16.80 12.03 -18.14
CA SER A 693 18.04 11.27 -18.34
C SER A 693 17.84 9.75 -18.45
N MET A 694 16.61 9.23 -18.30
CA MET A 694 16.34 7.79 -18.39
C MET A 694 16.68 7.22 -19.77
N GLY A 695 17.44 6.12 -19.79
CA GLY A 695 18.07 5.54 -20.98
C GLY A 695 19.36 6.25 -21.41
N GLY A 696 19.84 7.23 -20.64
CA GLY A 696 20.99 8.08 -20.94
C GLY A 696 21.81 8.45 -19.71
N VAL A 697 22.41 9.64 -19.74
CA VAL A 697 23.32 10.16 -18.70
C VAL A 697 22.86 11.52 -18.19
N LEU A 698 22.84 11.69 -16.86
CA LEU A 698 22.74 12.99 -16.19
C LEU A 698 24.15 13.49 -15.86
N PHE A 699 24.61 14.55 -16.53
CA PHE A 699 25.90 15.18 -16.27
C PHE A 699 25.70 16.44 -15.43
N ILE A 700 26.29 16.46 -14.24
CA ILE A 700 26.22 17.56 -13.28
C ILE A 700 27.59 18.25 -13.24
N ASP A 701 27.71 19.44 -13.84
CA ASP A 701 28.93 20.25 -13.75
C ASP A 701 29.01 21.02 -12.43
N GLU A 702 30.25 21.29 -12.01
CA GLU A 702 30.60 21.88 -10.71
C GLU A 702 29.76 21.30 -9.55
N ALA A 703 29.64 19.97 -9.46
CA ALA A 703 28.71 19.28 -8.56
C ALA A 703 28.95 19.61 -7.07
N TYR A 704 30.18 19.98 -6.70
CA TYR A 704 30.50 20.51 -5.36
C TYR A 704 29.73 21.80 -5.04
N SER A 705 29.25 22.57 -6.02
CA SER A 705 28.43 23.76 -5.80
C SER A 705 27.08 23.41 -5.14
N LEU A 706 26.60 22.17 -5.26
CA LEU A 706 25.48 21.65 -4.45
C LEU A 706 25.82 21.73 -2.94
N MET A 707 27.09 21.61 -2.56
CA MET A 707 27.61 21.77 -1.18
C MET A 707 27.72 23.22 -0.73
N GLU A 708 27.77 24.21 -1.62
CA GLU A 708 28.04 25.62 -1.28
C GLU A 708 26.89 26.31 -0.51
N GLY A 709 25.89 25.53 -0.08
CA GLY A 709 24.91 25.90 0.96
C GLY A 709 25.15 25.27 2.34
N MET A 710 26.29 24.62 2.61
CA MET A 710 26.59 23.97 3.91
C MET A 710 27.41 24.80 4.90
N SER A 711 27.96 25.96 4.48
CA SER A 711 28.74 26.83 5.39
C SER A 711 27.90 27.92 6.09
N GLY A 712 26.61 28.02 5.77
CA GLY A 712 25.57 28.53 6.67
C GLY A 712 24.90 27.35 7.38
N GLY A 713 24.42 27.54 8.61
CA GLY A 713 23.85 26.52 9.49
C GLY A 713 22.44 25.96 9.17
N ARG A 714 21.83 26.19 7.99
CA ARG A 714 20.82 25.27 7.40
C ARG A 714 21.50 24.28 6.47
N GLY A 715 20.95 23.06 6.38
CA GLY A 715 21.12 22.25 5.17
C GLY A 715 20.39 22.91 4.01
N GLY A 716 21.14 23.53 3.08
CA GLY A 716 20.57 24.24 1.93
C GLY A 716 19.99 23.32 0.84
N PHE A 717 19.28 23.93 -0.12
CA PHE A 717 18.60 23.26 -1.23
C PHE A 717 19.43 22.21 -2.02
N GLY A 718 20.76 22.36 -2.06
CA GLY A 718 21.63 21.37 -2.72
C GLY A 718 21.66 20.00 -2.02
N ASP A 719 21.43 19.93 -0.71
CA ASP A 719 21.29 18.65 0.02
C ASP A 719 19.96 17.93 -0.34
N GLU A 720 18.90 18.68 -0.63
CA GLU A 720 17.63 18.13 -1.15
C GLU A 720 17.80 17.55 -2.58
N ALA A 721 18.59 18.22 -3.43
CA ALA A 721 18.97 17.70 -4.73
C ALA A 721 19.84 16.42 -4.60
N ILE A 722 20.87 16.44 -3.74
CA ILE A 722 21.74 15.29 -3.49
C ILE A 722 20.93 14.09 -2.94
N GLN A 723 20.01 14.30 -2.01
CA GLN A 723 19.18 13.21 -1.46
C GLN A 723 18.24 12.61 -2.50
N THR A 724 17.59 13.45 -3.32
CA THR A 724 16.75 13.00 -4.43
C THR A 724 17.56 12.20 -5.45
N LEU A 725 18.73 12.70 -5.82
CA LEU A 725 19.67 12.05 -6.72
C LEU A 725 20.12 10.68 -6.18
N LEU A 726 20.58 10.63 -4.92
CA LEU A 726 21.02 9.40 -4.26
C LEU A 726 19.90 8.36 -4.11
N LYS A 727 18.65 8.80 -3.89
CA LYS A 727 17.48 7.91 -3.86
C LYS A 727 17.22 7.32 -5.25
N ARG A 728 17.12 8.16 -6.28
CA ARG A 728 16.85 7.69 -7.65
C ARG A 728 17.98 6.84 -8.25
N MET A 729 19.24 7.09 -7.87
CA MET A 729 20.39 6.22 -8.22
C MET A 729 20.26 4.81 -7.65
N GLU A 730 19.56 4.63 -6.53
CA GLU A 730 19.21 3.32 -5.98
C GLU A 730 17.97 2.76 -6.71
N ASP A 731 16.84 3.49 -6.62
CA ASP A 731 15.52 3.06 -7.10
C ASP A 731 15.50 2.72 -8.61
N HIS A 732 16.37 3.35 -9.41
CA HIS A 732 16.45 3.19 -10.87
C HIS A 732 17.85 2.74 -11.34
N ARG A 733 18.55 1.94 -10.52
CA ARG A 733 19.88 1.42 -10.85
C ARG A 733 19.90 0.75 -12.24
N GLY A 734 20.81 1.20 -13.11
CA GLY A 734 20.96 0.67 -14.47
C GLY A 734 20.10 1.35 -15.54
N GLN A 735 19.08 2.11 -15.16
CA GLN A 735 18.20 2.80 -16.12
C GLN A 735 18.81 4.13 -16.62
N PHE A 736 19.69 4.74 -15.84
CA PHE A 736 20.45 5.95 -16.19
C PHE A 736 21.77 6.00 -15.42
N PHE A 737 22.75 6.79 -15.88
CA PHE A 737 23.98 7.06 -15.12
C PHE A 737 24.18 8.53 -14.77
N VAL A 738 24.67 8.79 -13.56
CA VAL A 738 25.07 10.12 -13.12
C VAL A 738 26.58 10.31 -13.32
N PHE A 739 26.97 11.38 -14.00
CA PHE A 739 28.34 11.88 -14.02
C PHE A 739 28.41 13.19 -13.22
N VAL A 740 29.40 13.33 -12.34
CA VAL A 740 29.60 14.55 -11.53
C VAL A 740 30.99 15.13 -11.80
N ALA A 741 31.09 16.42 -12.08
CA ALA A 741 32.35 17.08 -12.42
C ALA A 741 32.74 18.19 -11.43
N GLY A 742 34.04 18.43 -11.24
CA GLY A 742 34.52 19.56 -10.43
C GLY A 742 36.02 19.59 -10.16
N TYR A 743 36.45 20.52 -9.30
CA TYR A 743 37.85 20.70 -8.90
C TYR A 743 38.32 19.64 -7.90
N PRO A 744 39.62 19.28 -7.87
CA PRO A 744 40.16 18.23 -6.98
C PRO A 744 39.78 18.38 -5.50
N ASP A 745 40.17 19.48 -4.86
CA ASP A 745 39.92 19.73 -3.43
C ASP A 745 38.41 19.71 -3.12
N ASN A 746 37.61 20.33 -4.00
CA ASN A 746 36.17 20.48 -3.82
C ASN A 746 35.40 19.15 -4.00
N MET A 747 35.81 18.31 -4.96
CA MET A 747 35.18 17.01 -5.20
C MET A 747 35.53 15.99 -4.11
N GLU A 748 36.73 16.07 -3.52
CA GLU A 748 37.06 15.26 -2.34
C GLU A 748 36.17 15.63 -1.15
N ALA A 749 35.88 16.92 -0.95
CA ALA A 749 34.93 17.38 0.06
C ALA A 749 33.48 16.95 -0.23
N PHE A 750 33.03 17.05 -1.49
CA PHE A 750 31.71 16.60 -1.95
C PHE A 750 31.47 15.12 -1.64
N LEU A 751 32.39 14.23 -2.06
CA LEU A 751 32.26 12.78 -1.83
C LEU A 751 32.27 12.42 -0.33
N LYS A 752 33.03 13.14 0.49
CA LYS A 752 33.10 12.93 1.94
C LYS A 752 31.88 13.45 2.71
N ALA A 753 31.09 14.36 2.14
CA ALA A 753 30.00 15.02 2.85
C ALA A 753 28.77 14.12 3.10
N ASN A 754 28.55 13.11 2.25
CA ASN A 754 27.50 12.11 2.46
C ASN A 754 28.06 10.71 2.17
N PRO A 755 28.03 9.76 3.13
CA PRO A 755 28.50 8.38 2.90
C PRO A 755 27.86 7.69 1.70
N GLY A 756 26.62 8.06 1.33
CA GLY A 756 25.89 7.53 0.18
C GLY A 756 26.40 8.02 -1.19
N LEU A 757 27.19 9.11 -1.25
CA LEU A 757 27.91 9.51 -2.46
C LEU A 757 29.13 8.60 -2.66
N ASN A 758 29.97 8.48 -1.63
CA ASN A 758 31.21 7.69 -1.67
C ASN A 758 30.96 6.18 -1.89
N SER A 759 29.78 5.65 -1.59
CA SER A 759 29.42 4.26 -1.87
C SER A 759 28.86 4.02 -3.29
N ARG A 760 28.40 5.06 -3.99
CA ARG A 760 27.74 4.95 -5.30
C ARG A 760 28.58 5.49 -6.46
N PHE A 761 29.56 6.35 -6.17
CA PHE A 761 30.55 6.87 -7.11
C PHE A 761 31.91 6.17 -6.88
N ASP A 762 32.05 4.94 -7.38
CA ASP A 762 33.29 4.15 -7.25
C ASP A 762 34.36 4.52 -8.29
N LYS A 763 33.96 5.00 -9.47
CA LYS A 763 34.85 5.41 -10.55
C LYS A 763 35.19 6.89 -10.52
N THR A 764 36.49 7.19 -10.56
CA THR A 764 37.02 8.55 -10.65
C THR A 764 37.98 8.68 -11.84
N LEU A 765 37.61 9.50 -12.82
CA LEU A 765 38.46 9.91 -13.93
C LEU A 765 39.16 11.22 -13.57
N ARG A 766 40.49 11.21 -13.58
CA ARG A 766 41.32 12.36 -13.21
C ARG A 766 41.93 13.04 -14.43
N PHE A 767 41.53 14.28 -14.64
CA PHE A 767 42.00 15.19 -15.68
C PHE A 767 43.08 16.08 -15.09
N ASP A 768 44.34 15.68 -15.25
CA ASP A 768 45.50 16.52 -14.92
C ASP A 768 45.57 17.75 -15.86
N ASP A 769 46.29 18.80 -15.44
CA ASP A 769 46.57 19.95 -16.32
C ASP A 769 47.31 19.51 -17.59
N TYR A 770 47.00 20.17 -18.70
CA TYR A 770 47.73 20.01 -19.95
C TYR A 770 49.19 20.45 -19.81
N SER A 771 50.10 19.68 -20.40
CA SER A 771 51.52 20.07 -20.49
C SER A 771 51.69 21.32 -21.38
N PRO A 772 52.82 22.05 -21.29
CA PRO A 772 53.11 23.16 -22.19
C PRO A 772 52.95 22.79 -23.68
N GLN A 773 53.35 21.56 -24.04
CA GLN A 773 53.23 21.01 -25.39
C GLN A 773 51.76 20.78 -25.78
N ASP A 774 50.94 20.20 -24.89
CA ASP A 774 49.50 20.02 -25.13
C ASP A 774 48.80 21.38 -25.30
N LEU A 775 49.11 22.37 -24.43
CA LEU A 775 48.55 23.73 -24.50
C LEU A 775 48.89 24.41 -25.83
N TYR A 776 50.14 24.28 -26.29
CA TYR A 776 50.59 24.78 -27.59
C TYR A 776 49.86 24.10 -28.75
N GLN A 777 49.78 22.76 -28.75
CA GLN A 777 49.06 22.01 -29.80
C GLN A 777 47.57 22.39 -29.85
N ILE A 778 46.91 22.55 -28.71
CA ILE A 778 45.52 23.04 -28.62
C ILE A 778 45.40 24.45 -29.23
N GLY A 779 46.38 25.33 -28.97
CA GLY A 779 46.39 26.67 -29.53
C GLY A 779 46.55 26.69 -31.05
N MET A 780 47.46 25.86 -31.60
CA MET A 780 47.65 25.73 -33.05
C MET A 780 46.44 25.09 -33.74
N HIS A 781 45.76 24.15 -33.07
CA HIS A 781 44.49 23.59 -33.56
C HIS A 781 43.41 24.68 -33.70
N MET A 782 43.24 25.53 -32.67
CA MET A 782 42.26 26.63 -32.71
C MET A 782 42.56 27.65 -33.82
N LEU A 783 43.83 27.94 -34.10
CA LEU A 783 44.20 28.78 -35.25
C LEU A 783 43.84 28.12 -36.58
N THR A 784 44.10 26.81 -36.71
CA THR A 784 43.78 26.02 -37.90
C THR A 784 42.26 25.97 -38.16
N GLU A 785 41.44 25.88 -37.11
CA GLU A 785 39.96 25.94 -37.21
C GLU A 785 39.47 27.30 -37.76
N GLU A 786 40.09 28.41 -37.34
CA GLU A 786 39.83 29.77 -37.86
C GLU A 786 40.52 30.02 -39.23
N LYS A 787 41.21 29.02 -39.80
CA LYS A 787 41.99 29.08 -41.05
C LYS A 787 43.14 30.08 -41.01
N LEU A 788 43.72 30.29 -39.83
CA LEU A 788 44.89 31.14 -39.61
C LEU A 788 46.13 30.29 -39.35
N ILE A 789 47.29 30.77 -39.80
CA ILE A 789 48.59 30.11 -39.63
C ILE A 789 49.53 31.07 -38.93
N ALA A 790 50.18 30.64 -37.85
CA ALA A 790 51.22 31.42 -37.19
C ALA A 790 52.55 31.30 -37.95
N ASP A 791 53.29 32.41 -38.11
CA ASP A 791 54.66 32.34 -38.58
C ASP A 791 55.59 31.71 -37.53
N SER A 792 56.77 31.23 -37.96
CA SER A 792 57.70 30.52 -37.06
C SER A 792 58.18 31.33 -35.84
N ASN A 793 58.14 32.67 -35.89
CA ASN A 793 58.45 33.52 -34.74
C ASN A 793 57.23 33.63 -33.81
N ALA A 794 56.02 33.79 -34.35
CA ALA A 794 54.77 33.79 -33.61
C ALA A 794 54.51 32.45 -32.91
N GLU A 795 54.69 31.32 -33.61
CA GLU A 795 54.62 29.96 -33.03
C GLU A 795 55.54 29.82 -31.81
N LYS A 796 56.81 30.20 -31.98
CA LYS A 796 57.81 30.10 -30.91
C LYS A 796 57.51 31.05 -29.74
N HIS A 797 56.95 32.23 -30.00
CA HIS A 797 56.50 33.13 -28.92
C HIS A 797 55.34 32.53 -28.14
N LEU A 798 54.36 31.94 -28.84
CA LEU A 798 53.21 31.27 -28.23
C LEU A 798 53.60 30.03 -27.43
N GLU A 799 54.52 29.19 -27.94
CA GLU A 799 55.08 28.05 -27.21
C GLU A 799 55.74 28.49 -25.88
N ASN A 800 56.61 29.51 -25.94
CA ASN A 800 57.25 30.08 -24.75
C ASN A 800 56.24 30.71 -23.79
N TYR A 801 55.19 31.35 -24.31
CA TYR A 801 54.15 31.97 -23.50
C TYR A 801 53.25 30.92 -22.80
N PHE A 802 52.88 29.83 -23.47
CA PHE A 802 52.16 28.72 -22.82
C PHE A 802 53.04 28.00 -21.78
N ALA A 803 54.34 27.83 -22.05
CA ALA A 803 55.28 27.31 -21.06
C ALA A 803 55.42 28.24 -19.83
N PHE A 804 55.45 29.56 -20.05
CA PHE A 804 55.42 30.56 -18.98
C PHE A 804 54.13 30.46 -18.16
N LEU A 805 52.95 30.47 -18.80
CA LEU A 805 51.65 30.35 -18.14
C LEU A 805 51.56 29.05 -17.31
N HIS A 806 51.99 27.91 -17.85
CA HIS A 806 52.00 26.65 -17.12
C HIS A 806 52.94 26.68 -15.90
N ASN A 807 54.12 27.32 -16.00
CA ASN A 807 55.10 27.39 -14.91
C ASN A 807 54.70 28.34 -13.77
N TYR A 808 53.91 29.38 -14.06
CA TYR A 808 53.41 30.35 -13.08
C TYR A 808 51.92 30.14 -12.72
N ARG A 809 51.33 29.01 -13.13
CA ARG A 809 49.92 28.71 -12.89
C ARG A 809 49.58 28.57 -11.40
N ASP A 810 48.34 28.91 -11.06
CA ASP A 810 47.76 28.64 -9.76
C ASP A 810 47.03 27.28 -9.74
N LYS A 811 46.30 27.00 -8.66
CA LYS A 811 45.55 25.74 -8.50
C LYS A 811 44.20 25.72 -9.24
N TYR A 812 43.84 26.77 -9.99
CA TYR A 812 42.58 26.90 -10.73
C TYR A 812 42.82 27.18 -12.23
N PHE A 813 44.00 26.77 -12.73
CA PHE A 813 44.46 27.07 -14.08
C PHE A 813 43.45 26.69 -15.18
N GLY A 814 43.10 27.64 -16.03
CA GLY A 814 42.03 27.48 -17.03
C GLY A 814 42.34 26.58 -18.23
N ASN A 815 43.55 26.01 -18.34
CA ASN A 815 43.94 25.05 -19.38
C ASN A 815 43.49 25.50 -20.80
N ALA A 816 42.71 24.70 -21.54
CA ALA A 816 42.27 25.06 -22.89
C ALA A 816 41.36 26.31 -22.94
N ARG A 817 40.73 26.71 -21.82
CA ARG A 817 40.00 27.97 -21.71
C ARG A 817 40.97 29.16 -21.68
N THR A 818 42.10 29.02 -21.00
CA THR A 818 43.19 30.01 -21.04
C THR A 818 43.80 30.07 -22.44
N VAL A 819 44.08 28.92 -23.07
CA VAL A 819 44.57 28.87 -24.46
C VAL A 819 43.61 29.59 -25.42
N ARG A 820 42.30 29.31 -25.33
CA ARG A 820 41.28 30.00 -26.13
C ARG A 820 41.31 31.52 -25.94
N ASN A 821 41.40 32.01 -24.70
CA ASN A 821 41.48 33.44 -24.44
C ASN A 821 42.73 34.07 -25.08
N VAL A 822 43.89 33.42 -24.92
CA VAL A 822 45.17 33.86 -25.50
C VAL A 822 45.09 33.90 -27.03
N ILE A 823 44.59 32.84 -27.66
CA ILE A 823 44.42 32.78 -29.12
C ILE A 823 43.43 33.86 -29.60
N GLN A 824 42.33 34.09 -28.88
CA GLN A 824 41.38 35.16 -29.23
C GLN A 824 41.98 36.56 -29.07
N GLU A 825 42.88 36.80 -28.12
CA GLU A 825 43.63 38.07 -28.04
C GLU A 825 44.60 38.25 -29.21
N VAL A 826 45.29 37.19 -29.64
CA VAL A 826 46.18 37.20 -30.81
C VAL A 826 45.38 37.44 -32.11
N ILE A 827 44.26 36.75 -32.29
CA ILE A 827 43.34 36.97 -33.42
C ILE A 827 42.78 38.39 -33.41
N LYS A 828 42.46 38.94 -32.24
CA LYS A 828 42.04 40.33 -32.08
C LYS A 828 43.15 41.32 -32.46
N ALA A 829 44.39 41.08 -32.02
CA ALA A 829 45.55 41.90 -32.38
C ALA A 829 45.78 41.88 -33.91
N HIS A 830 45.77 40.69 -34.50
CA HIS A 830 45.82 40.46 -35.95
C HIS A 830 44.74 41.23 -36.72
N ASN A 831 43.47 41.09 -36.30
CA ASN A 831 42.35 41.78 -36.90
C ASN A 831 42.46 43.32 -36.78
N LEU A 832 42.96 43.83 -35.64
CA LEU A 832 43.21 45.26 -35.46
C LEU A 832 44.37 45.77 -36.32
N ARG A 833 45.45 44.99 -36.48
CA ARG A 833 46.56 45.31 -37.39
C ARG A 833 46.05 45.40 -38.84
N LEU A 834 45.30 44.40 -39.31
CA LEU A 834 44.71 44.41 -40.66
C LEU A 834 43.63 45.49 -40.85
N ALA A 835 42.97 45.95 -39.78
CA ALA A 835 42.00 47.05 -39.85
C ALA A 835 42.64 48.44 -39.85
N ALA A 836 43.86 48.57 -39.32
CA ALA A 836 44.63 49.83 -39.29
C ALA A 836 45.48 50.06 -40.55
N MET A 837 45.65 49.05 -41.41
CA MET A 837 46.37 49.15 -42.69
C MET A 837 45.50 49.77 -43.79
N ASP A 838 46.12 50.55 -44.68
CA ASP A 838 45.46 51.08 -45.87
C ASP A 838 44.97 49.93 -46.79
N PRO A 839 43.80 50.05 -47.43
CA PRO A 839 43.22 48.96 -48.25
C PRO A 839 44.14 48.46 -49.37
N GLU A 840 44.95 49.33 -49.97
CA GLU A 840 45.92 48.98 -51.01
C GLU A 840 47.17 48.26 -50.49
N GLU A 841 47.49 48.38 -49.20
CA GLU A 841 48.59 47.66 -48.56
C GLU A 841 48.11 46.33 -48.00
N ARG A 842 46.93 46.32 -47.38
CA ARG A 842 46.25 45.10 -46.90
C ARG A 842 46.08 44.05 -47.99
N ALA A 843 45.83 44.45 -49.23
CA ALA A 843 45.68 43.54 -50.37
C ALA A 843 47.00 42.85 -50.82
N LYS A 844 48.16 43.26 -50.30
CA LYS A 844 49.49 42.74 -50.68
C LYS A 844 50.08 41.77 -49.65
N ILE A 845 49.40 41.54 -48.53
CA ILE A 845 49.88 40.72 -47.40
C ILE A 845 48.94 39.52 -47.23
N PRO A 846 49.44 38.30 -46.95
CA PRO A 846 48.59 37.15 -46.59
C PRO A 846 47.75 37.47 -45.34
N ALA A 847 46.43 37.56 -45.52
CA ALA A 847 45.48 37.91 -44.46
C ALA A 847 45.16 36.74 -43.51
N ASP A 848 45.78 35.59 -43.74
CA ASP A 848 45.71 34.35 -42.98
C ASP A 848 46.93 34.14 -42.05
N ILE A 849 47.97 34.98 -42.14
CA ILE A 849 49.20 34.82 -41.36
C ILE A 849 49.23 35.70 -40.11
N ILE A 850 49.31 35.06 -38.96
CA ILE A 850 49.59 35.68 -37.66
C ILE A 850 51.10 35.88 -37.52
N THR A 851 51.50 37.12 -37.26
CA THR A 851 52.91 37.51 -37.13
C THR A 851 53.33 37.69 -35.68
N ILE A 852 54.64 37.80 -35.44
CA ILE A 852 55.18 38.11 -34.12
C ILE A 852 54.62 39.43 -33.53
N GLU A 853 54.22 40.40 -34.37
CA GLU A 853 53.61 41.65 -33.90
C GLU A 853 52.27 41.39 -33.20
N ASP A 854 51.43 40.50 -33.76
CA ASP A 854 50.14 40.11 -33.20
C ASP A 854 50.31 39.44 -31.83
N ALA A 855 51.29 38.53 -31.75
CA ALA A 855 51.62 37.78 -30.53
C ALA A 855 52.41 38.60 -29.49
N SER A 856 53.09 39.70 -29.89
CA SER A 856 53.88 40.55 -29.00
C SER A 856 53.06 41.29 -27.93
N THR A 857 51.74 41.34 -28.11
CA THR A 857 50.77 41.78 -27.10
C THR A 857 50.84 40.94 -25.82
N LEU A 858 51.25 39.68 -25.93
CA LEU A 858 51.43 38.72 -24.84
C LEU A 858 52.81 38.91 -24.19
N LYS A 859 52.86 39.60 -23.05
CA LYS A 859 54.09 39.87 -22.28
C LYS A 859 54.38 38.76 -21.26
N THR A 860 55.66 38.42 -21.11
CA THR A 860 56.17 37.48 -20.09
C THR A 860 56.72 38.17 -18.83
N ASP A 861 56.31 39.40 -18.56
CA ASP A 861 56.77 40.17 -17.39
C ASP A 861 56.00 39.79 -16.11
N LYS A 862 56.68 39.89 -14.97
CA LYS A 862 56.15 39.53 -13.64
C LYS A 862 55.32 40.66 -13.00
N SER A 863 55.36 41.87 -13.55
CA SER A 863 54.66 43.05 -12.99
C SER A 863 53.14 42.97 -13.11
N ASP A 864 52.63 42.36 -14.18
CA ASP A 864 51.22 42.45 -14.55
C ASP A 864 50.37 41.32 -13.93
N PHE A 865 51.00 40.34 -13.27
CA PHE A 865 50.33 39.29 -12.51
C PHE A 865 50.18 39.67 -11.03
N VAL A 866 48.94 39.97 -10.61
CA VAL A 866 48.58 40.25 -9.20
C VAL A 866 48.55 38.97 -8.36
N PHE A 867 49.71 38.33 -8.17
CA PHE A 867 49.88 37.17 -7.29
C PHE A 867 51.09 37.32 -6.37
N ASN A 868 50.89 38.04 -5.27
CA ASN A 868 51.84 38.15 -4.18
C ASN A 868 52.01 36.80 -3.47
N LYS A 869 53.02 36.02 -3.88
CA LYS A 869 53.45 34.82 -3.16
C LYS A 869 54.17 35.25 -1.87
N LYS A 870 53.41 35.40 -0.76
CA LYS A 870 53.99 35.62 0.57
C LYS A 870 54.90 34.44 0.94
N THR A 871 56.20 34.61 0.76
CA THR A 871 57.21 33.73 1.33
C THR A 871 57.20 33.89 2.85
N MET A 872 56.73 32.87 3.58
CA MET A 872 56.97 32.82 5.02
C MET A 872 58.47 32.62 5.25
N GLY A 873 59.12 33.65 5.79
CA GLY A 873 60.51 33.56 6.21
C GLY A 873 60.62 32.69 7.46
N PHE A 874 61.35 31.58 7.36
CA PHE A 874 61.89 30.93 8.55
C PHE A 874 63.06 31.76 9.07
N GLY A 875 62.84 32.44 10.20
CA GLY A 875 63.93 33.08 10.94
C GLY A 875 64.92 32.04 11.45
N LYS A 876 66.21 32.26 11.18
CA LYS A 876 67.32 31.75 12.00
C LYS A 876 67.89 32.95 12.75
N GLY A 877 67.99 32.85 14.08
CA GLY A 877 68.41 33.94 14.97
C GLY A 877 67.34 34.21 16.00
#